data_AF-A0AA96ZTW7-F1
#
_entry.id   AF-A0AA96ZTW7-F1
#
_cell.length_a   1.000
_cell.length_b   1.000
_cell.length_c   1.000
_cell.angle_alpha   90.00
_cell.angle_beta   90.00
_cell.angle_gamma   90.00
#
_symmetry.space_group_name_H-M   'P 1'
#
loop_
_entity.id
_entity.type
_entity.pdbx_description
1 polymer ?
#
loop_
_entity_poly.entity_id
_entity_poly.type
_entity_poly.pdbx_seq_one_letter_code
_entity_poly.pdbx_strand_id
1 'polypeptide(L)'
;MARRPPTQNNKDNYRVKGRGEQKGLKAGKNNDAKNNSNSGSNKQIGSSNQYSDNNKQSGGSNQNSSKQNTNNKQSGNNRNSSQNKSRNQSQNQSQKSQSQSQNRYRDGYSAKDLGKLSETKKDFKKSGSNRVHYDNDFIYWCRECNVPLIGEKCGTCSSVNAPADKITLSQPADVRFAQGYDYELIEKHLMKLFSCNPLTGRVLLLNKIPGDDQTMEIIADGRVVGILRFDLKILDFVFEPTLEGSKLFFNEPYSFASAGRVVKIGKVKTHLNGKNVTYDLIEDFPAGIKKGEPVLIASGNSAGSESTGYNLTGYGISHADSEDFYRVKKENDSVAIVMSTKSDEEIKAAQILKVKNITNEEPARFLLSDKKPTMDEIVAANKDYIKALGKDAMNTIKGAVNLKDNKEKPVFVSFSGGKDSLVVLDLAASALVHHPFTAVFLNTGIDYPETIEFARKYCESRNIPFKEMSAGEDFWKTLKVEDHPTKDSRWCCKVCKLNSSNRLADGKPHLSLDGKRRQESFMRSKIPTMDANPNVEGQLNIFPIRDWRAIEVWLYIHWRKLPYNPLYDNGMERIGCWMCPAAFQAEYERMREIHPELANRWETYLESWAKKENVSDEYIRHGFWRWEQLPPKMIKLADELGIELRELSD
;
A
#
# COMPACT_ATOMS: atom_id res chain seq x y z
N MET A 1 49.32 20.91 9.68
CA MET A 1 49.29 21.08 11.16
C MET A 1 47.94 21.66 11.56
N ALA A 2 47.42 21.33 12.74
CA ALA A 2 46.07 21.74 13.17
C ALA A 2 46.07 23.07 13.96
N ARG A 3 44.94 23.78 13.94
CA ARG A 3 44.47 24.65 15.04
C ARG A 3 42.93 24.69 15.04
N ARG A 4 42.36 24.80 16.25
CA ARG A 4 40.92 24.72 16.54
C ARG A 4 40.28 26.12 16.65
N PRO A 5 38.94 26.25 16.54
CA PRO A 5 38.23 27.49 16.84
C PRO A 5 38.26 27.86 18.35
N PRO A 6 37.97 29.12 18.71
CA PRO A 6 37.88 29.58 20.10
C PRO A 6 36.59 29.15 20.82
N THR A 7 36.56 29.36 22.14
CA THR A 7 35.60 28.76 23.08
C THR A 7 34.46 29.68 23.53
N GLN A 8 33.47 29.08 24.19
CA GLN A 8 32.29 29.70 24.80
C GLN A 8 32.63 30.78 25.86
N ASN A 9 31.74 31.76 26.03
CA ASN A 9 30.95 31.89 27.27
C ASN A 9 29.89 32.99 27.21
N ASN A 10 28.65 32.64 27.60
CA ASN A 10 27.89 33.45 28.56
C ASN A 10 26.67 32.68 29.10
N LYS A 11 26.53 32.65 30.43
CA LYS A 11 25.31 32.36 31.18
C LYS A 11 25.14 33.47 32.21
N ASP A 12 23.91 33.91 32.48
CA ASP A 12 23.29 33.80 33.81
C ASP A 12 22.01 34.63 33.96
N ASN A 13 21.26 34.29 35.02
CA ASN A 13 20.12 35.00 35.62
C ASN A 13 18.76 34.89 34.92
N TYR A 14 17.83 34.21 35.61
CA TYR A 14 16.94 34.93 36.53
C TYR A 14 16.75 34.12 37.84
N ARG A 15 16.16 34.75 38.87
CA ARG A 15 16.51 34.49 40.28
C ARG A 15 15.28 34.39 41.21
N VAL A 16 15.25 33.34 42.03
CA VAL A 16 14.25 33.15 43.10
C VAL A 16 14.68 33.86 44.40
N LYS A 17 13.69 34.37 45.15
CA LYS A 17 13.76 34.73 46.58
C LYS A 17 12.66 33.94 47.32
N GLY A 18 12.81 33.46 48.56
CA GLY A 18 14.00 33.35 49.40
C GLY A 18 13.70 33.41 50.91
N ARG A 19 14.33 32.51 51.69
CA ARG A 19 14.29 32.38 53.19
C ARG A 19 12.98 31.81 53.79
N GLY A 20 13.02 31.03 54.87
CA GLY A 20 14.18 30.45 55.56
C GLY A 20 13.85 29.76 56.90
N GLU A 21 14.89 29.25 57.59
CA GLU A 21 14.93 28.87 59.04
C GLU A 21 14.11 27.63 59.51
N GLN A 22 14.47 26.88 60.57
CA GLN A 22 15.79 26.53 61.16
C GLN A 22 15.63 25.35 62.18
N LYS A 23 16.64 24.47 62.34
CA LYS A 23 16.77 23.40 63.39
C LYS A 23 15.72 22.26 63.35
N GLY A 24 15.94 21.04 63.87
CA GLY A 24 17.19 20.40 64.33
C GLY A 24 17.02 19.01 65.01
N LEU A 25 18.04 18.14 64.88
CA LEU A 25 18.46 17.03 65.77
C LEU A 25 17.55 15.79 66.10
N LYS A 26 17.92 14.65 65.48
CA LYS A 26 18.23 13.30 66.03
C LYS A 26 17.21 12.44 66.84
N ALA A 27 17.10 11.18 66.37
CA ALA A 27 16.89 9.89 67.10
C ALA A 27 15.52 9.60 67.78
N GLY A 28 15.08 8.34 67.92
CA GLY A 28 15.55 7.08 67.29
C GLY A 28 15.08 5.78 67.99
N LYS A 29 15.09 4.66 67.22
CA LYS A 29 15.00 3.23 67.62
C LYS A 29 13.68 2.59 68.14
N ASN A 30 13.32 1.50 67.44
CA ASN A 30 12.98 0.15 67.96
C ASN A 30 11.54 -0.30 68.37
N ASN A 31 11.09 -1.33 67.63
CA ASN A 31 10.56 -2.65 68.08
C ASN A 31 9.06 -2.91 68.43
N ASP A 32 8.46 -3.75 67.57
CA ASP A 32 7.86 -5.08 67.83
C ASP A 32 6.42 -5.35 68.37
N ALA A 33 5.78 -6.26 67.63
CA ALA A 33 5.01 -7.46 68.06
C ALA A 33 3.51 -7.42 68.49
N LYS A 34 2.67 -7.89 67.56
CA LYS A 34 1.70 -9.02 67.66
C LYS A 34 0.82 -9.20 68.94
N ASN A 35 -0.51 -9.07 68.76
CA ASN A 35 -1.54 -10.14 68.85
C ASN A 35 -2.94 -9.47 68.75
N ASN A 36 -4.03 -9.94 68.10
CA ASN A 36 -4.55 -11.25 67.65
C ASN A 36 -5.58 -11.91 68.62
N SER A 37 -6.59 -12.60 68.05
CA SER A 37 -7.71 -13.37 68.65
C SER A 37 -8.91 -12.60 69.26
N ASN A 38 -10.16 -13.14 69.36
CA ASN A 38 -10.96 -14.03 68.47
C ASN A 38 -12.46 -14.12 68.95
N SER A 39 -13.36 -14.76 68.17
CA SER A 39 -14.76 -15.19 68.48
C SER A 39 -15.83 -14.08 68.66
N GLY A 40 -17.15 -14.28 68.51
CA GLY A 40 -18.01 -15.42 68.09
C GLY A 40 -19.48 -15.19 68.52
N SER A 41 -20.55 -15.86 68.08
CA SER A 41 -20.79 -16.84 66.98
C SER A 41 -22.32 -17.06 66.75
N ASN A 42 -22.72 -17.84 65.72
CA ASN A 42 -24.01 -18.54 65.53
C ASN A 42 -25.37 -17.79 65.40
N LYS A 43 -26.01 -17.91 64.22
CA LYS A 43 -27.09 -18.91 63.96
C LYS A 43 -27.49 -19.02 62.48
N GLN A 44 -28.05 -20.17 62.08
CA GLN A 44 -28.66 -20.44 60.76
C GLN A 44 -30.19 -20.61 60.88
N ILE A 45 -30.94 -20.04 59.92
CA ILE A 45 -32.26 -20.51 59.41
C ILE A 45 -32.31 -20.04 57.93
N GLY A 46 -32.84 -20.78 56.94
CA GLY A 46 -33.36 -22.15 56.95
C GLY A 46 -34.74 -22.29 56.30
N SER A 47 -34.84 -22.24 54.96
CA SER A 47 -36.09 -22.56 54.26
C SER A 47 -35.86 -23.08 52.82
N SER A 48 -35.76 -24.39 52.69
CA SER A 48 -35.97 -25.11 51.42
C SER A 48 -37.46 -25.31 51.16
N ASN A 49 -37.85 -25.55 49.90
CA ASN A 49 -39.02 -26.40 49.63
C ASN A 49 -38.78 -27.25 48.37
N GLN A 50 -39.20 -28.51 48.44
CA GLN A 50 -39.16 -29.48 47.34
C GLN A 50 -40.60 -29.82 46.91
N TYR A 51 -40.75 -30.99 46.25
CA TYR A 51 -41.98 -31.60 45.73
C TYR A 51 -42.46 -31.05 44.37
N SER A 52 -42.79 -31.91 43.39
CA SER A 52 -42.70 -33.38 43.37
C SER A 52 -42.61 -33.95 41.96
N ASP A 53 -41.88 -35.05 41.80
CA ASP A 53 -42.14 -36.02 40.73
C ASP A 53 -43.60 -36.50 40.78
N ASN A 54 -44.20 -36.75 39.62
CA ASN A 54 -45.26 -37.75 39.54
C ASN A 54 -45.29 -38.40 38.16
N ASN A 55 -44.91 -39.68 38.12
CA ASN A 55 -44.88 -40.50 36.94
C ASN A 55 -46.29 -41.05 36.65
N LYS A 56 -46.78 -40.99 35.40
CA LYS A 56 -47.98 -41.74 35.03
C LYS A 56 -48.00 -42.14 33.55
N GLN A 57 -48.18 -43.44 33.33
CA GLN A 57 -48.27 -44.05 32.02
C GLN A 57 -49.71 -44.06 31.51
N SER A 58 -49.91 -43.59 30.28
CA SER A 58 -50.95 -44.04 29.35
C SER A 58 -50.53 -43.57 27.95
N GLY A 59 -50.57 -44.37 26.88
CA GLY A 59 -51.35 -45.58 26.68
C GLY A 59 -52.53 -45.24 25.76
N GLY A 60 -52.28 -45.14 24.46
CA GLY A 60 -53.26 -44.67 23.48
C GLY A 60 -52.79 -44.87 22.04
N SER A 61 -53.16 -46.00 21.45
CA SER A 61 -52.91 -46.34 20.04
C SER A 61 -54.04 -45.86 19.13
N ASN A 62 -53.71 -45.32 17.96
CA ASN A 62 -54.33 -45.59 16.65
C ASN A 62 -53.52 -44.81 15.57
N GLN A 63 -53.02 -45.42 14.50
CA GLN A 63 -53.68 -46.14 13.39
C GLN A 63 -54.49 -45.24 12.44
N ASN A 64 -54.10 -45.30 11.16
CA ASN A 64 -54.92 -45.04 9.96
C ASN A 64 -55.40 -43.59 9.72
N SER A 65 -55.68 -43.14 8.49
CA SER A 65 -55.64 -43.85 7.20
C SER A 65 -55.24 -42.94 6.03
N SER A 66 -54.55 -43.57 5.09
CA SER A 66 -54.45 -43.24 3.66
C SER A 66 -55.76 -42.82 2.96
N LYS A 67 -55.66 -41.83 2.06
CA LYS A 67 -56.31 -41.72 0.73
C LYS A 67 -55.52 -40.63 -0.03
N GLN A 68 -54.88 -40.83 -1.18
CA GLN A 68 -55.31 -41.42 -2.47
C GLN A 68 -56.58 -40.78 -3.06
N ASN A 69 -56.39 -39.85 -4.00
CA ASN A 69 -56.56 -40.10 -5.44
C ASN A 69 -55.75 -39.04 -6.24
N THR A 70 -54.95 -39.38 -7.26
CA THR A 70 -55.31 -39.71 -8.68
C THR A 70 -56.10 -38.59 -9.37
N ASN A 71 -55.85 -38.19 -10.62
CA ASN A 71 -55.41 -38.94 -11.82
C ASN A 71 -54.37 -38.12 -12.67
N ASN A 72 -53.39 -38.72 -13.37
CA ASN A 72 -53.45 -39.33 -14.73
C ASN A 72 -53.69 -38.27 -15.84
N LYS A 73 -53.01 -38.23 -17.01
CA LYS A 73 -52.24 -39.22 -17.82
C LYS A 73 -50.91 -38.59 -18.32
N GLN A 74 -49.82 -39.30 -18.65
CA GLN A 74 -49.56 -40.23 -19.78
C GLN A 74 -49.86 -39.62 -21.17
N SER A 75 -49.08 -39.83 -22.24
CA SER A 75 -47.94 -40.74 -22.54
C SER A 75 -46.82 -39.98 -23.29
N GLY A 76 -45.57 -40.44 -23.47
CA GLY A 76 -45.03 -41.80 -23.67
C GLY A 76 -44.95 -42.13 -25.18
N ASN A 77 -44.00 -42.90 -25.75
CA ASN A 77 -42.79 -43.62 -25.29
C ASN A 77 -41.68 -43.44 -26.38
N ASN A 78 -40.61 -44.20 -26.68
CA ASN A 78 -39.97 -45.51 -26.35
C ASN A 78 -38.52 -45.44 -27.00
N ARG A 79 -37.46 -46.25 -26.79
CA ARG A 79 -37.12 -47.40 -25.90
C ARG A 79 -35.57 -47.66 -25.90
N ASN A 80 -35.04 -48.16 -24.78
CA ASN A 80 -33.89 -49.09 -24.55
C ASN A 80 -32.59 -49.16 -25.43
N SER A 81 -31.46 -49.18 -24.70
CA SER A 81 -30.31 -50.13 -24.74
C SER A 81 -29.32 -50.26 -25.93
N SER A 82 -28.05 -49.87 -25.68
CA SER A 82 -26.79 -50.64 -25.92
C SER A 82 -25.59 -49.77 -25.47
N GLN A 83 -24.76 -50.14 -24.47
CA GLN A 83 -23.62 -51.08 -24.48
C GLN A 83 -22.46 -50.77 -25.46
N ASN A 84 -21.28 -50.53 -24.87
CA ASN A 84 -19.92 -50.83 -25.34
C ASN A 84 -19.39 -50.24 -26.67
N LYS A 85 -18.81 -49.03 -26.58
CA LYS A 85 -17.52 -48.58 -27.17
C LYS A 85 -17.17 -47.22 -26.53
N SER A 86 -15.94 -46.92 -26.10
CA SER A 86 -14.68 -47.67 -26.09
C SER A 86 -13.84 -47.37 -24.83
N ARG A 87 -13.33 -48.41 -24.16
CA ARG A 87 -12.12 -48.31 -23.32
C ARG A 87 -10.92 -48.58 -24.22
N ASN A 88 -10.04 -47.60 -24.43
CA ASN A 88 -8.59 -47.73 -24.75
C ASN A 88 -7.98 -46.40 -25.25
N GLN A 89 -8.04 -45.32 -24.44
CA GLN A 89 -7.31 -44.07 -24.79
C GLN A 89 -7.03 -43.15 -23.59
N SER A 90 -6.58 -43.70 -22.45
CA SER A 90 -6.28 -42.92 -21.23
C SER A 90 -5.02 -43.33 -20.45
N GLN A 91 -4.15 -44.19 -21.01
CA GLN A 91 -2.93 -44.68 -20.33
C GLN A 91 -1.60 -44.36 -21.06
N ASN A 92 -1.61 -43.52 -22.09
CA ASN A 92 -0.42 -43.19 -22.92
C ASN A 92 -0.05 -41.70 -22.95
N GLN A 93 -0.44 -40.91 -21.95
CA GLN A 93 -0.04 -39.49 -21.81
C GLN A 93 0.65 -39.17 -20.46
N SER A 94 0.82 -40.14 -19.56
CA SER A 94 1.41 -39.96 -18.23
C SER A 94 2.94 -40.16 -18.16
N GLN A 95 3.62 -40.46 -19.28
CA GLN A 95 5.07 -40.76 -19.32
C GLN A 95 5.87 -39.94 -20.36
N LYS A 96 5.35 -38.80 -20.84
CA LYS A 96 6.07 -37.89 -21.75
C LYS A 96 6.22 -36.44 -21.28
N SER A 97 5.83 -36.15 -20.03
CA SER A 97 5.92 -34.81 -19.42
C SER A 97 7.06 -34.64 -18.40
N GLN A 98 7.81 -35.72 -18.07
CA GLN A 98 8.83 -35.71 -17.01
C GLN A 98 10.26 -35.37 -17.48
N SER A 99 10.47 -34.93 -18.73
CA SER A 99 11.82 -34.69 -19.30
C SER A 99 12.02 -33.35 -20.01
N GLN A 100 11.10 -32.38 -19.87
CA GLN A 100 11.17 -31.07 -20.55
C GLN A 100 11.03 -29.84 -19.63
N SER A 101 11.25 -30.01 -18.32
CA SER A 101 11.15 -28.93 -17.31
C SER A 101 12.49 -28.47 -16.71
N GLN A 102 13.61 -29.14 -16.99
CA GLN A 102 14.90 -28.85 -16.33
C GLN A 102 15.88 -27.93 -17.10
N ASN A 103 15.75 -27.81 -18.43
CA ASN A 103 16.64 -26.97 -19.25
C ASN A 103 15.89 -25.76 -19.83
N ARG A 104 15.71 -24.70 -19.03
CA ARG A 104 15.26 -23.39 -19.54
C ARG A 104 15.79 -22.16 -18.79
N TYR A 105 16.93 -22.32 -18.10
CA TYR A 105 17.74 -21.26 -17.50
C TYR A 105 19.21 -21.40 -17.92
N ARG A 106 19.43 -21.59 -19.23
CA ARG A 106 20.74 -21.50 -19.88
C ARG A 106 20.55 -21.45 -21.40
N ASP A 107 20.48 -20.24 -21.93
CA ASP A 107 20.76 -19.89 -23.34
C ASP A 107 21.05 -18.38 -23.32
N GLY A 108 22.33 -18.02 -23.41
CA GLY A 108 22.76 -16.62 -23.48
C GLY A 108 22.72 -16.11 -24.91
N TYR A 109 22.28 -14.88 -25.12
CA TYR A 109 22.46 -14.20 -26.41
C TYR A 109 23.95 -13.91 -26.59
N SER A 110 24.57 -14.46 -27.64
CA SER A 110 26.00 -14.21 -27.88
C SER A 110 26.22 -12.80 -28.45
N ALA A 111 27.33 -12.16 -28.09
CA ALA A 111 27.70 -10.81 -28.50
C ALA A 111 27.86 -10.56 -30.02
N LYS A 112 27.59 -11.56 -30.87
CA LYS A 112 27.70 -11.46 -32.34
C LYS A 112 26.40 -11.09 -33.05
N ASP A 113 25.25 -11.16 -32.38
CA ASP A 113 23.93 -10.89 -33.00
C ASP A 113 23.52 -9.40 -32.95
N LEU A 114 24.21 -8.57 -32.16
CA LEU A 114 23.91 -7.13 -32.02
C LEU A 114 24.32 -6.26 -33.24
N GLY A 115 25.08 -6.82 -34.19
CA GLY A 115 25.71 -6.05 -35.27
C GLY A 115 24.84 -5.68 -36.49
N LYS A 116 23.55 -6.07 -36.56
CA LYS A 116 22.71 -5.89 -37.76
C LYS A 116 21.23 -5.54 -37.48
N LEU A 117 20.99 -4.45 -36.76
CA LEU A 117 19.62 -3.88 -36.59
C LEU A 117 19.50 -2.38 -36.93
N SER A 118 20.39 -1.86 -37.78
CA SER A 118 20.07 -0.69 -38.61
C SER A 118 19.21 -1.12 -39.81
N GLU A 119 18.23 -0.29 -40.18
CA GLU A 119 17.40 -0.43 -41.39
C GLU A 119 16.46 -1.67 -41.48
N THR A 120 15.34 -1.62 -40.75
CA THR A 120 14.02 -1.86 -41.39
C THR A 120 12.87 -1.32 -40.54
N LYS A 121 12.12 -0.35 -41.07
CA LYS A 121 10.79 0.00 -40.52
C LYS A 121 9.82 -1.13 -40.87
N LYS A 122 9.38 -1.90 -39.88
CA LYS A 122 8.22 -2.81 -39.98
C LYS A 122 7.29 -2.58 -38.80
N ASP A 123 5.99 -2.50 -39.07
CA ASP A 123 5.00 -2.11 -38.09
C ASP A 123 4.86 -3.14 -36.97
N PHE A 124 5.22 -2.73 -35.75
CA PHE A 124 4.83 -3.42 -34.53
C PHE A 124 3.31 -3.31 -34.34
N LYS A 125 2.57 -4.21 -35.01
CA LYS A 125 1.16 -4.48 -34.69
C LYS A 125 1.09 -4.85 -33.21
N LYS A 126 0.50 -3.96 -32.40
CA LYS A 126 0.29 -4.16 -30.97
C LYS A 126 -0.42 -5.49 -30.73
N SER A 127 0.31 -6.51 -30.28
CA SER A 127 -0.28 -7.67 -29.63
C SER A 127 -1.05 -7.15 -28.41
N GLY A 128 -2.36 -7.39 -28.36
CA GLY A 128 -3.20 -6.88 -27.29
C GLY A 128 -2.67 -7.34 -25.93
N SER A 129 -2.31 -6.39 -25.06
CA SER A 129 -1.98 -6.72 -23.68
C SER A 129 -3.19 -7.40 -23.05
N ASN A 130 -3.03 -8.64 -22.57
CA ASN A 130 -4.03 -9.31 -21.74
C ASN A 130 -4.17 -8.54 -20.41
N ARG A 131 -4.94 -7.45 -20.44
CA ARG A 131 -5.25 -6.64 -19.26
C ARG A 131 -5.94 -7.53 -18.26
N VAL A 132 -5.41 -7.57 -17.04
CA VAL A 132 -6.09 -8.21 -15.92
C VAL A 132 -7.35 -7.39 -15.63
N HIS A 133 -8.51 -7.99 -15.84
CA HIS A 133 -9.75 -7.42 -15.33
C HIS A 133 -9.78 -7.67 -13.82
N TYR A 134 -10.05 -6.63 -13.04
CA TYR A 134 -10.31 -6.73 -11.60
C TYR A 134 -11.74 -6.25 -11.40
N ASP A 135 -12.63 -7.13 -10.95
CA ASP A 135 -14.07 -6.83 -10.94
C ASP A 135 -14.50 -5.89 -9.80
N ASN A 136 -13.56 -5.56 -8.89
CA ASN A 136 -13.74 -4.69 -7.72
C ASN A 136 -12.86 -3.42 -7.80
N ASP A 137 -12.77 -2.80 -8.98
CA ASP A 137 -11.99 -1.57 -9.25
C ASP A 137 -12.66 -0.27 -8.76
N PHE A 138 -13.47 -0.35 -7.70
CA PHE A 138 -14.24 0.78 -7.17
C PHE A 138 -14.55 0.63 -5.68
N ILE A 139 -14.68 1.76 -5.00
CA ILE A 139 -15.31 1.86 -3.67
C ILE A 139 -16.60 2.69 -3.77
N TYR A 140 -17.29 2.87 -2.65
CA TYR A 140 -18.41 3.80 -2.55
C TYR A 140 -18.08 4.91 -1.54
N TRP A 141 -18.78 6.05 -1.60
CA TRP A 141 -18.62 7.15 -0.65
C TRP A 141 -19.99 7.69 -0.20
N CYS A 142 -20.25 7.65 1.10
CA CYS A 142 -21.50 8.17 1.65
C CYS A 142 -21.42 9.70 1.73
N ARG A 143 -22.17 10.42 0.89
CA ARG A 143 -22.24 11.90 0.94
C ARG A 143 -22.74 12.44 2.29
N GLU A 144 -23.69 11.74 2.94
CA GLU A 144 -24.29 12.22 4.18
C GLU A 144 -23.36 12.11 5.39
N CYS A 145 -22.59 11.01 5.52
CA CYS A 145 -21.62 10.82 6.60
C CYS A 145 -20.20 11.27 6.24
N ASN A 146 -19.94 11.59 4.97
CA ASN A 146 -18.62 11.81 4.38
C ASN A 146 -17.62 10.64 4.60
N VAL A 147 -18.12 9.39 4.68
CA VAL A 147 -17.28 8.19 4.91
C VAL A 147 -17.07 7.37 3.63
N PRO A 148 -15.87 6.80 3.43
CA PRO A 148 -15.66 5.75 2.45
C PRO A 148 -16.38 4.45 2.87
N LEU A 149 -16.90 3.72 1.88
CA LEU A 149 -17.63 2.48 2.05
C LEU A 149 -17.08 1.37 1.15
N ILE A 150 -17.01 0.15 1.68
CA ILE A 150 -16.68 -1.07 0.91
C ILE A 150 -17.91 -1.75 0.29
N GLY A 151 -19.09 -1.12 0.40
CA GLY A 151 -20.34 -1.55 -0.23
C GLY A 151 -21.34 -0.40 -0.39
N GLU A 152 -22.46 -0.66 -1.07
CA GLU A 152 -23.37 0.37 -1.59
C GLU A 152 -24.11 1.22 -0.56
N LYS A 153 -24.22 0.74 0.69
CA LYS A 153 -25.06 1.34 1.73
C LYS A 153 -24.26 1.71 2.96
N CYS A 154 -24.56 2.88 3.52
CA CYS A 154 -24.01 3.29 4.81
C CYS A 154 -24.76 2.56 5.94
N GLY A 155 -24.03 1.97 6.89
CA GLY A 155 -24.60 1.28 8.05
C GLY A 155 -25.08 2.21 9.19
N THR A 156 -24.94 3.53 9.08
CA THR A 156 -25.17 4.49 10.18
C THR A 156 -26.18 5.60 9.89
N CYS A 157 -26.26 6.14 8.67
CA CYS A 157 -27.23 7.21 8.36
C CYS A 157 -28.61 6.66 7.99
N SER A 158 -29.65 7.48 8.22
CA SER A 158 -31.03 7.11 7.90
C SER A 158 -31.31 7.04 6.40
N SER A 159 -30.42 7.55 5.54
CA SER A 159 -30.52 7.48 4.07
C SER A 159 -30.21 6.09 3.49
N VAL A 160 -30.71 5.00 4.10
CA VAL A 160 -30.51 3.60 3.67
C VAL A 160 -31.03 3.31 2.24
N ASN A 161 -31.81 4.25 1.69
CA ASN A 161 -32.38 4.25 0.34
C ASN A 161 -31.64 5.18 -0.65
N ALA A 162 -30.70 6.01 -0.20
CA ALA A 162 -29.86 6.83 -1.07
C ALA A 162 -28.58 6.06 -1.42
N PRO A 163 -28.27 5.81 -2.71
CA PRO A 163 -27.04 5.12 -3.08
C PRO A 163 -25.82 6.00 -2.78
N ALA A 164 -24.75 5.40 -2.25
CA ALA A 164 -23.47 6.07 -2.09
C ALA A 164 -22.78 6.32 -3.44
N ASP A 165 -21.96 7.38 -3.55
CA ASP A 165 -21.22 7.71 -4.77
C ASP A 165 -20.26 6.56 -5.12
N LYS A 166 -20.44 5.91 -6.27
CA LYS A 166 -19.46 4.92 -6.76
C LYS A 166 -18.21 5.63 -7.27
N ILE A 167 -17.07 5.38 -6.62
CA ILE A 167 -15.77 5.95 -6.95
C ILE A 167 -14.94 4.87 -7.65
N THR A 168 -14.78 4.98 -8.97
CA THR A 168 -13.85 4.15 -9.74
C THR A 168 -12.40 4.49 -9.36
N LEU A 169 -11.57 3.46 -9.24
CA LEU A 169 -10.17 3.52 -8.84
C LEU A 169 -9.29 3.05 -9.99
N SER A 170 -8.13 3.68 -10.18
CA SER A 170 -7.13 3.14 -11.11
C SER A 170 -6.61 1.78 -10.60
N GLN A 171 -6.46 0.81 -11.51
CA GLN A 171 -5.91 -0.51 -11.19
C GLN A 171 -4.50 -0.40 -10.58
N PRO A 172 -4.11 -1.28 -9.63
CA PRO A 172 -4.80 -2.49 -9.17
C PRO A 172 -5.94 -2.26 -8.16
N ALA A 173 -6.30 -1.01 -7.86
CA ALA A 173 -7.36 -0.66 -6.91
C ALA A 173 -7.13 -1.16 -5.47
N ASP A 174 -5.86 -1.35 -5.06
CA ASP A 174 -5.50 -1.78 -3.69
C ASP A 174 -5.47 -0.60 -2.71
N VAL A 175 -6.58 0.15 -2.67
CA VAL A 175 -6.75 1.38 -1.89
C VAL A 175 -6.63 1.13 -0.38
N ARG A 176 -6.00 2.06 0.34
CA ARG A 176 -5.87 2.07 1.81
C ARG A 176 -6.20 3.45 2.39
N PHE A 177 -6.34 3.56 3.70
CA PHE A 177 -6.32 4.86 4.40
C PHE A 177 -4.91 5.46 4.40
N ALA A 178 -4.82 6.80 4.39
CA ALA A 178 -3.63 7.51 4.82
C ALA A 178 -3.46 7.42 6.35
N GLN A 179 -2.24 7.22 6.82
CA GLN A 179 -1.87 6.98 8.22
C GLN A 179 -0.49 7.60 8.51
N GLY A 180 -0.28 8.11 9.73
CA GLY A 180 0.98 8.69 10.19
C GLY A 180 1.64 9.62 9.15
N TYR A 181 2.86 9.25 8.73
CA TYR A 181 3.70 9.97 7.78
C TYR A 181 3.03 10.30 6.43
N ASP A 182 1.99 9.56 6.01
CA ASP A 182 1.24 9.93 4.80
C ASP A 182 0.68 11.36 4.87
N TYR A 183 0.20 11.78 6.05
CA TYR A 183 -0.35 13.12 6.24
C TYR A 183 0.75 14.19 6.24
N GLU A 184 1.88 13.93 6.92
CA GLU A 184 3.06 14.79 6.92
C GLU A 184 3.62 14.98 5.51
N LEU A 185 3.68 13.91 4.72
CA LEU A 185 4.13 13.91 3.34
C LEU A 185 3.17 14.70 2.45
N ILE A 186 1.86 14.44 2.53
CA ILE A 186 0.85 15.20 1.76
C ILE A 186 0.90 16.69 2.12
N GLU A 187 1.01 17.03 3.41
CA GLU A 187 1.12 18.41 3.88
C GLU A 187 2.41 19.08 3.37
N LYS A 188 3.58 18.45 3.52
CA LYS A 188 4.87 18.91 2.97
C LYS A 188 4.73 19.28 1.49
N HIS A 189 4.16 18.40 0.68
CA HIS A 189 4.09 18.61 -0.77
C HIS A 189 2.97 19.56 -1.22
N LEU A 190 1.85 19.65 -0.48
CA LEU A 190 0.83 20.66 -0.73
C LEU A 190 1.27 22.07 -0.32
N MET A 191 1.93 22.21 0.84
CA MET A 191 2.47 23.50 1.29
C MET A 191 3.61 23.98 0.39
N LYS A 192 4.53 23.09 -0.03
CA LYS A 192 5.61 23.38 -1.02
C LYS A 192 5.06 23.87 -2.37
N LEU A 193 3.89 23.38 -2.77
CA LEU A 193 3.28 23.70 -4.06
C LEU A 193 2.31 24.90 -3.98
N PHE A 194 1.24 24.80 -3.20
CA PHE A 194 0.14 25.78 -3.19
C PHE A 194 0.13 26.72 -1.99
N SER A 195 1.13 26.66 -1.11
CA SER A 195 1.18 27.42 0.16
C SER A 195 -0.02 27.16 1.11
N CYS A 196 -0.82 26.13 0.86
CA CYS A 196 -2.00 25.77 1.66
C CYS A 196 -2.29 24.25 1.61
N ASN A 197 -2.93 23.75 2.67
CA ASN A 197 -3.38 22.36 2.77
C ASN A 197 -4.91 22.30 3.04
N PRO A 198 -5.76 22.23 2.00
CA PRO A 198 -7.21 22.13 2.15
C PRO A 198 -7.69 20.78 2.68
N LEU A 199 -6.79 19.78 2.74
CA LEU A 199 -7.09 18.41 3.17
C LEU A 199 -6.88 18.20 4.68
N THR A 200 -6.39 19.21 5.40
CA THR A 200 -6.02 19.14 6.83
C THR A 200 -7.14 18.56 7.71
N GLY A 201 -6.83 17.46 8.42
CA GLY A 201 -7.75 16.76 9.32
C GLY A 201 -8.90 16.02 8.61
N ARG A 202 -8.82 15.78 7.29
CA ARG A 202 -9.77 14.94 6.56
C ARG A 202 -9.31 13.48 6.53
N VAL A 203 -10.26 12.58 6.36
CA VAL A 203 -9.97 11.18 6.06
C VAL A 203 -9.57 11.08 4.59
N LEU A 204 -8.31 10.73 4.36
CA LEU A 204 -7.77 10.52 3.02
C LEU A 204 -7.63 9.03 2.75
N LEU A 205 -7.94 8.63 1.51
CA LEU A 205 -7.54 7.32 1.00
C LEU A 205 -6.43 7.48 -0.03
N LEU A 206 -5.54 6.50 -0.07
CA LEU A 206 -4.43 6.41 -1.01
C LEU A 206 -4.63 5.15 -1.86
N ASN A 207 -4.92 5.32 -3.14
CA ASN A 207 -5.01 4.21 -4.09
C ASN A 207 -3.70 4.06 -4.84
N LYS A 208 -3.06 2.89 -4.72
CA LYS A 208 -1.80 2.59 -5.41
C LYS A 208 -2.03 2.46 -6.91
N ILE A 209 -1.20 3.11 -7.72
CA ILE A 209 -1.27 3.04 -9.19
C ILE A 209 0.10 2.74 -9.82
N PRO A 210 0.16 2.25 -11.08
CA PRO A 210 1.40 2.10 -11.82
C PRO A 210 2.17 3.42 -11.94
N GLY A 211 3.47 3.34 -11.67
CA GLY A 211 4.41 4.45 -11.77
C GLY A 211 5.83 3.95 -12.01
N ASP A 212 6.78 4.88 -12.05
CA ASP A 212 8.19 4.49 -12.20
C ASP A 212 8.81 3.96 -10.90
N ASP A 213 8.33 4.46 -9.76
CA ASP A 213 8.56 3.93 -8.43
C ASP A 213 7.23 4.00 -7.63
N GLN A 214 7.20 4.46 -6.38
CA GLN A 214 5.95 4.57 -5.62
C GLN A 214 5.04 5.69 -6.13
N THR A 215 3.81 5.36 -6.56
CA THR A 215 2.80 6.33 -7.00
C THR A 215 1.41 6.00 -6.45
N MET A 216 0.70 7.02 -5.96
CA MET A 216 -0.63 6.89 -5.35
C MET A 216 -1.57 8.02 -5.78
N GLU A 217 -2.83 7.68 -6.07
CA GLU A 217 -3.96 8.62 -6.14
C GLU A 217 -4.40 9.00 -4.71
N ILE A 218 -4.51 10.29 -4.41
CA ILE A 218 -5.09 10.81 -3.17
C ILE A 218 -6.58 11.06 -3.39
N ILE A 219 -7.41 10.49 -2.51
CA ILE A 219 -8.86 10.60 -2.54
C ILE A 219 -9.35 11.29 -1.26
N ALA A 220 -10.14 12.35 -1.43
CA ALA A 220 -10.76 13.11 -0.34
C ALA A 220 -12.23 13.37 -0.69
N ASP A 221 -13.13 13.27 0.29
CA ASP A 221 -14.57 13.57 0.16
C ASP A 221 -15.23 12.94 -1.09
N GLY A 222 -14.80 11.72 -1.45
CA GLY A 222 -15.31 10.98 -2.60
C GLY A 222 -14.80 11.47 -3.96
N ARG A 223 -13.71 12.24 -4.04
CA ARG A 223 -13.08 12.65 -5.31
C ARG A 223 -11.58 12.38 -5.28
N VAL A 224 -11.01 11.96 -6.42
CA VAL A 224 -9.55 11.89 -6.57
C VAL A 224 -9.04 13.33 -6.72
N VAL A 225 -8.27 13.83 -5.76
CA VAL A 225 -7.82 15.23 -5.70
C VAL A 225 -6.39 15.43 -6.22
N GLY A 226 -5.56 14.38 -6.21
CA GLY A 226 -4.21 14.46 -6.77
C GLY A 226 -3.57 13.11 -6.96
N ILE A 227 -2.38 13.13 -7.56
CA ILE A 227 -1.46 12.00 -7.65
C ILE A 227 -0.18 12.40 -6.94
N LEU A 228 0.24 11.61 -5.97
CA LEU A 228 1.52 11.73 -5.30
C LEU A 228 2.46 10.66 -5.85
N ARG A 229 3.54 11.07 -6.52
CA ARG A 229 4.51 10.16 -7.16
C ARG A 229 5.92 10.44 -6.66
N PHE A 230 6.68 9.39 -6.38
CA PHE A 230 8.11 9.52 -6.13
C PHE A 230 8.83 9.75 -7.46
N ASP A 231 9.60 10.85 -7.58
CA ASP A 231 10.33 11.16 -8.80
C ASP A 231 11.79 10.71 -8.68
N LEU A 232 12.15 9.68 -9.44
CA LEU A 232 13.47 9.04 -9.41
C LEU A 232 14.64 9.95 -9.81
N LYS A 233 14.41 11.18 -10.30
CA LYS A 233 15.48 12.15 -10.63
C LYS A 233 15.83 13.10 -9.50
N ILE A 234 14.84 13.46 -8.67
CA ILE A 234 15.05 14.35 -7.51
C ILE A 234 15.01 13.61 -6.17
N LEU A 235 14.64 12.32 -6.19
CA LEU A 235 14.53 11.43 -5.03
C LEU A 235 13.64 12.01 -3.90
N ASP A 236 12.60 12.72 -4.32
CA ASP A 236 11.57 13.35 -3.49
C ASP A 236 10.19 13.08 -4.14
N PHE A 237 9.12 13.25 -3.37
CA PHE A 237 7.77 13.14 -3.93
C PHE A 237 7.35 14.42 -4.69
N VAL A 238 6.48 14.23 -5.67
CA VAL A 238 5.82 15.29 -6.44
C VAL A 238 4.31 15.08 -6.33
N PHE A 239 3.59 16.08 -5.83
CA PHE A 239 2.13 16.13 -5.92
C PHE A 239 1.72 16.76 -7.25
N GLU A 240 0.83 16.12 -7.98
CA GLU A 240 0.18 16.66 -9.18
C GLU A 240 -1.34 16.72 -8.95
N PRO A 241 -2.01 17.87 -9.09
CA PRO A 241 -3.45 17.97 -8.90
C PRO A 241 -4.21 17.22 -10.00
N THR A 242 -5.36 16.63 -9.67
CA THR A 242 -6.35 16.26 -10.69
C THR A 242 -7.14 17.50 -11.13
N LEU A 243 -8.10 17.34 -12.04
CA LEU A 243 -9.08 18.39 -12.34
C LEU A 243 -9.90 18.76 -11.09
N GLU A 244 -10.37 17.78 -10.30
CA GLU A 244 -11.14 18.05 -9.08
C GLU A 244 -10.29 18.72 -8.00
N GLY A 245 -9.04 18.29 -7.80
CA GLY A 245 -8.11 19.01 -6.92
C GLY A 245 -7.81 20.42 -7.40
N SER A 246 -7.68 20.62 -8.71
CA SER A 246 -7.48 21.96 -9.29
C SER A 246 -8.65 22.89 -8.96
N LYS A 247 -9.90 22.40 -8.98
CA LYS A 247 -11.08 23.17 -8.52
C LYS A 247 -10.96 23.57 -7.06
N LEU A 248 -10.45 22.69 -6.21
CA LEU A 248 -10.28 22.96 -4.77
C LEU A 248 -9.24 24.04 -4.50
N PHE A 249 -8.08 24.00 -5.16
CA PHE A 249 -7.05 25.04 -4.99
C PHE A 249 -7.43 26.37 -5.63
N PHE A 250 -8.17 26.38 -6.75
CA PHE A 250 -8.54 27.60 -7.47
C PHE A 250 -9.66 28.42 -6.82
N ASN A 251 -10.53 27.81 -6.03
CA ASN A 251 -11.67 28.49 -5.39
C ASN A 251 -11.33 29.03 -4.00
N GLU A 252 -12.11 30.01 -3.54
CA GLU A 252 -12.13 30.44 -2.13
C GLU A 252 -12.38 29.25 -1.18
N PRO A 253 -11.71 29.19 -0.01
CA PRO A 253 -10.77 30.17 0.55
C PRO A 253 -9.29 29.96 0.15
N TYR A 254 -8.99 29.09 -0.82
CA TYR A 254 -7.62 28.65 -1.12
C TYR A 254 -6.97 29.37 -2.32
N SER A 255 -7.80 29.94 -3.19
CA SER A 255 -7.50 30.88 -4.28
C SER A 255 -6.33 31.85 -4.01
N PHE A 256 -6.34 32.53 -2.86
CA PHE A 256 -5.32 33.53 -2.52
C PHE A 256 -3.93 32.91 -2.31
N ALA A 257 -3.86 31.78 -1.60
CA ALA A 257 -2.61 31.07 -1.34
C ALA A 257 -2.10 30.36 -2.61
N SER A 258 -3.01 29.79 -3.40
CA SER A 258 -2.68 29.06 -4.64
C SER A 258 -2.37 29.97 -5.83
N ALA A 259 -2.64 31.28 -5.74
CA ALA A 259 -2.46 32.25 -6.82
C ALA A 259 -1.05 32.21 -7.46
N GLY A 260 -0.01 31.94 -6.67
CA GLY A 260 1.37 31.74 -7.13
C GLY A 260 1.58 30.54 -8.08
N ARG A 261 0.54 29.71 -8.31
CA ARG A 261 0.54 28.55 -9.22
C ARG A 261 -0.52 28.64 -10.32
N VAL A 262 -1.20 29.78 -10.48
CA VAL A 262 -2.24 29.99 -11.52
C VAL A 262 -1.63 30.69 -12.74
N VAL A 263 -1.35 29.93 -13.80
CA VAL A 263 -0.97 30.49 -15.10
C VAL A 263 -2.25 30.89 -15.84
N LYS A 264 -2.31 32.16 -16.28
CA LYS A 264 -3.45 32.70 -17.03
C LYS A 264 -3.13 32.71 -18.53
N ILE A 265 -4.02 32.13 -19.31
CA ILE A 265 -3.90 32.04 -20.77
C ILE A 265 -5.03 32.80 -21.47
N GLY A 266 -4.71 33.35 -22.64
CA GLY A 266 -5.67 34.03 -23.49
C GLY A 266 -6.72 33.09 -24.10
N LYS A 267 -7.73 33.67 -24.74
CA LYS A 267 -8.89 32.91 -25.23
C LYS A 267 -8.55 31.99 -26.41
N VAL A 268 -8.21 30.73 -26.13
CA VAL A 268 -7.89 29.73 -27.16
C VAL A 268 -9.16 29.13 -27.78
N LYS A 269 -9.29 29.24 -29.11
CA LYS A 269 -10.44 28.71 -29.89
C LYS A 269 -10.42 27.18 -30.10
N THR A 270 -9.46 26.45 -29.53
CA THR A 270 -9.29 25.01 -29.77
C THR A 270 -9.05 24.26 -28.48
N HIS A 271 -9.56 23.02 -28.39
CA HIS A 271 -9.38 22.15 -27.24
C HIS A 271 -7.88 21.94 -26.92
N LEU A 272 -7.46 22.27 -25.70
CA LEU A 272 -6.04 22.27 -25.29
C LEU A 272 -5.52 20.96 -24.68
N ASN A 273 -6.38 19.98 -24.39
CA ASN A 273 -5.96 18.75 -23.72
C ASN A 273 -4.78 18.05 -24.44
N GLY A 274 -3.70 17.77 -23.70
CA GLY A 274 -2.47 17.14 -24.20
C GLY A 274 -1.57 18.04 -25.05
N LYS A 275 -1.98 19.28 -25.37
CA LYS A 275 -1.20 20.23 -26.16
C LYS A 275 -0.17 20.97 -25.31
N ASN A 276 0.80 21.55 -26.00
CA ASN A 276 1.68 22.56 -25.43
C ASN A 276 1.13 23.95 -25.75
N VAL A 277 1.34 24.87 -24.81
CA VAL A 277 1.04 26.30 -24.90
C VAL A 277 2.38 27.03 -25.04
N THR A 278 2.47 27.81 -26.11
CA THR A 278 3.61 28.68 -26.45
C THR A 278 3.51 30.03 -25.75
N TYR A 279 4.61 30.78 -25.77
CA TYR A 279 4.77 32.04 -25.04
C TYR A 279 3.65 33.08 -25.34
N ASP A 280 3.22 33.17 -26.60
CA ASP A 280 2.22 34.12 -27.11
C ASP A 280 0.81 33.99 -26.51
N LEU A 281 0.48 32.81 -25.96
CA LEU A 281 -0.84 32.53 -25.38
C LEU A 281 -0.92 32.80 -23.87
N ILE A 282 0.18 33.24 -23.23
CA ILE A 282 0.27 33.37 -21.77
C ILE A 282 0.18 34.84 -21.35
N GLU A 283 -0.97 35.20 -20.79
CA GLU A 283 -1.27 36.55 -20.31
C GLU A 283 -0.55 36.84 -18.99
N ASP A 284 -0.54 35.86 -18.06
CA ASP A 284 0.12 35.95 -16.76
C ASP A 284 0.75 34.62 -16.35
N PHE A 285 1.95 34.68 -15.76
CA PHE A 285 2.76 33.53 -15.38
C PHE A 285 3.46 33.83 -14.05
N PRO A 286 2.91 33.38 -12.90
CA PRO A 286 3.40 33.77 -11.59
C PRO A 286 4.92 33.57 -11.38
N ALA A 287 5.51 34.43 -10.56
CA ALA A 287 6.90 34.30 -10.14
C ALA A 287 7.13 33.06 -9.25
N GLY A 288 8.33 32.47 -9.32
CA GLY A 288 8.72 31.32 -8.49
C GLY A 288 8.29 29.94 -9.02
N ILE A 289 7.59 29.87 -10.16
CA ILE A 289 7.34 28.61 -10.87
C ILE A 289 8.66 28.14 -11.49
N LYS A 290 8.99 26.87 -11.27
CA LYS A 290 10.16 26.20 -11.84
C LYS A 290 9.77 25.15 -12.87
N LYS A 291 10.69 24.88 -13.80
CA LYS A 291 10.53 23.85 -14.83
C LYS A 291 10.27 22.48 -14.20
N GLY A 292 9.22 21.81 -14.66
CA GLY A 292 8.76 20.51 -14.16
C GLY A 292 7.69 20.58 -13.08
N GLU A 293 7.45 21.74 -12.46
CA GLU A 293 6.37 21.90 -11.48
C GLU A 293 4.98 21.92 -12.14
N PRO A 294 3.95 21.37 -11.47
CA PRO A 294 2.56 21.49 -11.93
C PRO A 294 1.98 22.87 -11.65
N VAL A 295 1.09 23.30 -12.56
CA VAL A 295 0.40 24.59 -12.50
C VAL A 295 -1.08 24.44 -12.79
N LEU A 296 -1.89 25.30 -12.19
CA LEU A 296 -3.29 25.50 -12.53
C LEU A 296 -3.37 26.39 -13.77
N ILE A 297 -4.32 26.12 -14.66
CA ILE A 297 -4.49 26.84 -15.92
C ILE A 297 -5.86 27.50 -15.92
N ALA A 298 -5.90 28.83 -16.11
CA ALA A 298 -7.14 29.59 -16.16
C ALA A 298 -7.22 30.46 -17.42
N SER A 299 -8.42 30.65 -17.96
CA SER A 299 -8.66 31.40 -19.19
C SER A 299 -9.78 32.42 -19.03
N GLY A 300 -9.65 33.57 -19.68
CA GLY A 300 -10.64 34.64 -19.66
C GLY A 300 -12.00 34.21 -20.26
N ASN A 301 -13.09 34.76 -19.71
CA ASN A 301 -14.46 34.43 -20.09
C ASN A 301 -14.82 34.76 -21.55
N SER A 302 -15.87 34.11 -22.05
CA SER A 302 -16.55 34.60 -23.26
C SER A 302 -17.37 35.85 -22.95
N ALA A 303 -17.29 36.86 -23.83
CA ALA A 303 -18.15 38.03 -23.77
C ALA A 303 -19.62 37.60 -23.72
N GLY A 304 -20.33 38.01 -22.67
CA GLY A 304 -21.69 37.54 -22.34
C GLY A 304 -21.84 37.03 -20.90
N SER A 305 -20.75 36.72 -20.19
CA SER A 305 -20.80 36.56 -18.73
C SER A 305 -20.68 37.92 -18.03
N GLU A 306 -21.47 38.15 -16.98
CA GLU A 306 -21.38 39.33 -16.11
C GLU A 306 -20.17 39.28 -15.16
N SER A 307 -19.48 38.13 -15.05
CA SER A 307 -18.26 38.00 -14.25
C SER A 307 -16.99 38.39 -15.03
N THR A 308 -16.37 39.50 -14.63
CA THR A 308 -15.04 39.94 -15.08
C THR A 308 -13.95 39.09 -14.42
N GLY A 309 -13.85 37.82 -14.83
CA GLY A 309 -12.96 36.84 -14.22
C GLY A 309 -12.31 35.87 -15.21
N TYR A 310 -11.31 35.16 -14.68
CA TYR A 310 -10.73 33.97 -15.30
C TYR A 310 -11.37 32.73 -14.69
N ASN A 311 -11.75 31.76 -15.52
CA ASN A 311 -12.24 30.46 -15.06
C ASN A 311 -11.12 29.42 -15.12
N LEU A 312 -11.11 28.48 -14.17
CA LEU A 312 -10.21 27.33 -14.20
C LEU A 312 -10.52 26.45 -15.42
N THR A 313 -9.63 26.49 -16.41
CA THR A 313 -9.70 25.69 -17.62
C THR A 313 -9.09 24.31 -17.41
N GLY A 314 -8.12 24.14 -16.51
CA GLY A 314 -7.48 22.84 -16.28
C GLY A 314 -6.17 22.90 -15.50
N TYR A 315 -5.28 21.95 -15.76
CA TYR A 315 -3.95 21.89 -15.15
C TYR A 315 -2.89 21.39 -16.12
N GLY A 316 -1.63 21.66 -15.83
CA GLY A 316 -0.48 21.30 -16.66
C GLY A 316 0.83 21.18 -15.89
N ILE A 317 1.92 21.05 -16.63
CA ILE A 317 3.31 21.06 -16.14
C ILE A 317 4.04 22.20 -16.83
N SER A 318 4.75 23.02 -16.05
CA SER A 318 5.63 24.04 -16.61
C SER A 318 6.84 23.39 -17.27
N HIS A 319 7.23 23.88 -18.44
CA HIS A 319 8.45 23.51 -19.14
C HIS A 319 9.53 24.61 -19.07
N ALA A 320 9.21 25.77 -18.48
CA ALA A 320 10.11 26.90 -18.24
C ALA A 320 10.09 27.34 -16.77
N ASP A 321 11.08 28.13 -16.38
CA ASP A 321 11.12 28.84 -15.10
C ASP A 321 10.54 30.26 -15.28
N SER A 322 9.94 30.85 -14.24
CA SER A 322 9.37 32.21 -14.33
C SER A 322 10.41 33.26 -14.73
N GLU A 323 11.67 33.06 -14.34
CA GLU A 323 12.79 33.93 -14.70
C GLU A 323 13.07 33.91 -16.22
N ASP A 324 13.02 32.72 -16.84
CA ASP A 324 13.14 32.55 -18.30
C ASP A 324 11.94 33.19 -19.03
N PHE A 325 10.72 33.02 -18.50
CA PHE A 325 9.51 33.61 -19.09
C PHE A 325 9.51 35.13 -19.03
N TYR A 326 9.76 35.72 -17.86
CA TYR A 326 9.78 37.17 -17.70
C TYR A 326 10.96 37.85 -18.39
N ARG A 327 12.10 37.16 -18.62
CA ARG A 327 13.19 37.67 -19.47
C ARG A 327 12.67 38.01 -20.87
N VAL A 328 11.98 37.08 -21.52
CA VAL A 328 11.40 37.29 -22.86
C VAL A 328 10.30 38.36 -22.84
N LYS A 329 9.49 38.43 -21.78
CA LYS A 329 8.44 39.47 -21.66
C LYS A 329 9.01 40.90 -21.64
N LYS A 330 10.20 41.06 -21.07
CA LYS A 330 10.86 42.37 -20.88
C LYS A 330 11.47 43.00 -22.13
N GLU A 331 11.55 42.27 -23.24
CA GLU A 331 11.92 42.87 -24.54
C GLU A 331 10.75 43.63 -25.18
N ASN A 332 9.50 43.29 -24.84
CA ASN A 332 8.32 44.02 -25.30
C ASN A 332 7.94 45.16 -24.34
N ASP A 333 8.08 44.96 -23.02
CA ASP A 333 7.82 45.97 -21.97
C ASP A 333 9.07 46.12 -21.07
N SER A 334 9.75 47.27 -21.15
CA SER A 334 11.16 47.39 -20.75
C SER A 334 11.49 47.12 -19.26
N VAL A 335 12.72 46.64 -19.03
CA VAL A 335 13.60 46.75 -17.81
C VAL A 335 13.90 45.45 -17.02
N ALA A 336 15.17 45.37 -16.57
CA ALA A 336 15.81 44.42 -15.64
C ALA A 336 16.22 43.03 -16.19
N ILE A 337 17.51 42.92 -16.50
CA ILE A 337 18.22 41.73 -16.97
C ILE A 337 18.31 40.63 -15.89
N VAL A 338 18.17 39.37 -16.30
CA VAL A 338 18.57 38.17 -15.53
C VAL A 338 19.40 37.28 -16.46
N MET A 339 20.50 36.71 -15.95
CA MET A 339 21.37 35.84 -16.76
C MET A 339 20.74 34.46 -16.91
N SER A 340 20.61 33.98 -18.14
CA SER A 340 20.08 32.65 -18.49
C SER A 340 20.86 32.07 -19.69
N THR A 341 20.83 30.75 -19.85
CA THR A 341 21.75 29.98 -20.71
C THR A 341 21.19 29.65 -22.10
N LYS A 342 20.16 30.37 -22.57
CA LYS A 342 19.45 30.13 -23.85
C LYS A 342 19.20 31.43 -24.61
N SER A 343 19.02 31.37 -25.92
CA SER A 343 18.60 32.54 -26.69
C SER A 343 17.11 32.87 -26.46
N ASP A 344 16.74 34.13 -26.66
CA ASP A 344 15.37 34.59 -26.53
C ASP A 344 14.49 34.07 -27.68
N GLU A 345 15.10 33.70 -28.82
CA GLU A 345 14.44 33.01 -29.93
C GLU A 345 14.08 31.55 -29.56
N GLU A 346 14.99 30.84 -28.88
CA GLU A 346 14.72 29.49 -28.35
C GLU A 346 13.58 29.49 -27.34
N ILE A 347 13.45 30.54 -26.51
CA ILE A 347 12.36 30.66 -25.53
C ILE A 347 11.05 31.14 -26.18
N LYS A 348 11.09 32.04 -27.16
CA LYS A 348 9.88 32.42 -27.95
C LYS A 348 9.33 31.23 -28.74
N ALA A 349 10.20 30.35 -29.24
CA ALA A 349 9.83 29.07 -29.85
C ALA A 349 9.52 27.96 -28.82
N ALA A 350 9.78 28.17 -27.53
CA ALA A 350 9.61 27.14 -26.53
C ALA A 350 8.13 26.86 -26.21
N GLN A 351 7.88 25.57 -26.01
CA GLN A 351 6.66 25.07 -25.40
C GLN A 351 6.74 25.37 -23.89
N ILE A 352 6.19 26.49 -23.44
CA ILE A 352 6.31 27.00 -22.05
C ILE A 352 5.53 26.14 -21.05
N LEU A 353 4.37 25.63 -21.45
CA LEU A 353 3.42 24.92 -20.57
C LEU A 353 2.83 23.72 -21.32
N LYS A 354 2.84 22.53 -20.70
CA LYS A 354 2.15 21.34 -21.23
C LYS A 354 0.86 21.08 -20.48
N VAL A 355 -0.26 21.14 -21.19
CA VAL A 355 -1.61 20.95 -20.66
C VAL A 355 -1.85 19.45 -20.45
N LYS A 356 -2.15 19.04 -19.22
CA LYS A 356 -2.40 17.63 -18.86
C LYS A 356 -3.87 17.24 -18.98
N ASN A 357 -4.80 18.13 -18.62
CA ASN A 357 -6.23 17.97 -18.86
C ASN A 357 -6.94 19.34 -18.82
N ILE A 358 -8.13 19.44 -19.43
CA ILE A 358 -9.00 20.63 -19.36
C ILE A 358 -10.47 20.29 -19.15
N THR A 359 -11.21 21.25 -18.59
CA THR A 359 -12.68 21.34 -18.61
C THR A 359 -13.12 22.39 -19.63
N ASN A 360 -14.27 22.15 -20.27
CA ASN A 360 -14.98 23.16 -21.06
C ASN A 360 -16.30 23.58 -20.38
N GLU A 361 -16.67 22.93 -19.28
CA GLU A 361 -17.80 23.28 -18.42
C GLU A 361 -17.32 24.31 -17.39
N GLU A 362 -18.17 25.29 -17.04
CA GLU A 362 -18.03 26.07 -15.81
C GLU A 362 -17.86 25.09 -14.64
N PRO A 363 -16.70 25.06 -13.96
CA PRO A 363 -16.39 23.97 -13.06
C PRO A 363 -17.24 24.06 -11.79
N ALA A 364 -18.33 23.30 -11.76
CA ALA A 364 -19.19 23.14 -10.60
C ALA A 364 -18.31 22.90 -9.35
N ARG A 365 -18.39 23.84 -8.39
CA ARG A 365 -17.43 23.96 -7.30
C ARG A 365 -17.30 22.64 -6.56
N PHE A 366 -16.09 22.06 -6.54
CA PHE A 366 -15.80 20.96 -5.65
C PHE A 366 -15.65 21.52 -4.22
N LEU A 367 -16.79 21.65 -3.54
CA LEU A 367 -16.85 21.99 -2.14
C LEU A 367 -16.62 20.72 -1.32
N LEU A 368 -15.63 20.78 -0.42
CA LEU A 368 -15.39 19.76 0.58
C LEU A 368 -16.53 19.76 1.61
N SER A 369 -16.82 18.61 2.20
CA SER A 369 -17.84 18.47 3.26
C SER A 369 -17.37 19.10 4.56
N ASP A 370 -18.28 19.73 5.32
CA ASP A 370 -18.01 20.16 6.68
C ASP A 370 -17.77 18.98 7.65
N LYS A 371 -18.30 17.80 7.31
CA LYS A 371 -18.14 16.59 8.13
C LYS A 371 -16.76 15.97 7.94
N LYS A 372 -16.01 15.86 9.04
CA LYS A 372 -14.72 15.16 9.16
C LYS A 372 -14.91 13.94 10.07
N PRO A 373 -15.30 12.77 9.54
CA PRO A 373 -15.65 11.61 10.36
C PRO A 373 -14.43 10.94 11.00
N THR A 374 -14.66 10.33 12.15
CA THR A 374 -13.65 9.53 12.87
C THR A 374 -13.53 8.11 12.30
N MET A 375 -12.43 7.42 12.64
CA MET A 375 -12.26 6.00 12.25
C MET A 375 -13.29 5.07 12.89
N ASP A 376 -13.77 5.36 14.11
CA ASP A 376 -14.85 4.57 14.74
C ASP A 376 -16.20 4.76 14.00
N GLU A 377 -16.50 5.95 13.47
CA GLU A 377 -17.67 6.19 12.60
C GLU A 377 -17.56 5.47 11.24
N ILE A 378 -16.38 5.47 10.63
CA ILE A 378 -16.11 4.74 9.38
C ILE A 378 -16.25 3.23 9.59
N VAL A 379 -15.73 2.71 10.71
CA VAL A 379 -15.90 1.32 11.14
C VAL A 379 -17.37 1.01 11.37
N ALA A 380 -18.13 1.89 12.02
CA ALA A 380 -19.57 1.71 12.25
C ALA A 380 -20.35 1.66 10.93
N ALA A 381 -20.06 2.56 9.98
CA ALA A 381 -20.70 2.63 8.68
C ALA A 381 -20.43 1.38 7.80
N ASN A 382 -19.28 0.72 7.97
CA ASN A 382 -18.88 -0.47 7.21
C ASN A 382 -19.10 -1.80 7.95
N LYS A 383 -19.58 -1.76 9.20
CA LYS A 383 -19.51 -2.84 10.20
C LYS A 383 -20.02 -4.19 9.71
N ASP A 384 -21.13 -4.22 8.97
CA ASP A 384 -21.75 -5.47 8.54
C ASP A 384 -21.08 -6.09 7.31
N TYR A 385 -20.49 -5.29 6.42
CA TYR A 385 -19.62 -5.79 5.35
C TYR A 385 -18.34 -6.42 5.93
N ILE A 386 -17.72 -5.78 6.93
CA ILE A 386 -16.51 -6.29 7.61
C ILE A 386 -16.82 -7.62 8.33
N LYS A 387 -17.98 -7.73 9.01
CA LYS A 387 -18.45 -8.99 9.61
C LYS A 387 -18.62 -10.10 8.57
N ALA A 388 -19.22 -9.80 7.41
CA ALA A 388 -19.45 -10.78 6.35
C ALA A 388 -18.11 -11.31 5.79
N LEU A 389 -17.22 -10.41 5.39
CA LEU A 389 -15.86 -10.76 4.93
C LEU A 389 -15.09 -11.59 5.96
N GLY A 390 -15.12 -11.19 7.24
CA GLY A 390 -14.49 -11.93 8.33
C GLY A 390 -15.11 -13.32 8.53
N LYS A 391 -16.43 -13.45 8.43
CA LYS A 391 -17.14 -14.75 8.48
C LYS A 391 -16.70 -15.66 7.35
N ASP A 392 -16.60 -15.16 6.13
CA ASP A 392 -16.26 -15.97 4.95
C ASP A 392 -14.78 -16.37 4.90
N ALA A 393 -13.89 -15.51 5.40
CA ALA A 393 -12.48 -15.87 5.63
C ALA A 393 -12.36 -16.95 6.73
N MET A 394 -13.09 -16.84 7.85
CA MET A 394 -13.14 -17.90 8.88
C MET A 394 -13.76 -19.20 8.36
N ASN A 395 -14.77 -19.13 7.48
CA ASN A 395 -15.36 -20.30 6.82
C ASN A 395 -14.34 -20.97 5.88
N THR A 396 -13.53 -20.18 5.18
CA THR A 396 -12.45 -20.68 4.31
C THR A 396 -11.38 -21.44 5.11
N ILE A 397 -10.96 -20.88 6.25
CA ILE A 397 -10.04 -21.55 7.20
C ILE A 397 -10.64 -22.86 7.70
N LYS A 398 -11.88 -22.82 8.23
CA LYS A 398 -12.59 -24.00 8.77
C LYS A 398 -12.79 -25.08 7.70
N GLY A 399 -13.17 -24.68 6.49
CA GLY A 399 -13.35 -25.60 5.36
C GLY A 399 -12.06 -26.33 5.00
N ALA A 400 -10.97 -25.59 4.80
CA ALA A 400 -9.68 -26.16 4.40
C ALA A 400 -9.08 -27.12 5.45
N VAL A 401 -9.21 -26.80 6.74
CA VAL A 401 -8.73 -27.64 7.86
C VAL A 401 -9.58 -28.91 8.03
N ASN A 402 -10.90 -28.84 7.85
CA ASN A 402 -11.80 -29.98 8.01
C ASN A 402 -11.89 -30.92 6.78
N LEU A 403 -11.15 -30.65 5.69
CA LEU A 403 -11.03 -31.61 4.59
C LEU A 403 -10.41 -32.92 5.11
N LYS A 404 -10.91 -34.06 4.62
CA LYS A 404 -10.52 -35.41 5.08
C LYS A 404 -9.01 -35.59 5.14
N ASP A 405 -8.32 -35.22 4.06
CA ASP A 405 -6.87 -35.43 3.89
C ASP A 405 -6.02 -34.33 4.59
N ASN A 406 -6.66 -33.43 5.34
CA ASN A 406 -6.06 -32.30 6.03
C ASN A 406 -6.28 -32.31 7.55
N LYS A 407 -7.29 -33.03 8.05
CA LYS A 407 -7.75 -33.02 9.44
C LYS A 407 -6.68 -33.38 10.49
N GLU A 408 -5.65 -34.13 10.09
CA GLU A 408 -4.54 -34.56 10.95
C GLU A 408 -3.23 -33.78 10.69
N LYS A 409 -3.23 -32.83 9.75
CA LYS A 409 -2.05 -32.02 9.42
C LYS A 409 -1.89 -30.88 10.43
N PRO A 410 -0.65 -30.58 10.89
CA PRO A 410 -0.41 -29.40 11.71
C PRO A 410 -0.70 -28.12 10.90
N VAL A 411 -1.29 -27.13 11.59
CA VAL A 411 -1.71 -25.85 11.00
C VAL A 411 -0.76 -24.74 11.45
N PHE A 412 -0.17 -24.05 10.49
CA PHE A 412 0.67 -22.89 10.73
C PHE A 412 0.03 -21.63 10.16
N VAL A 413 0.28 -20.48 10.81
CA VAL A 413 -0.01 -19.16 10.25
C VAL A 413 1.32 -18.54 9.86
N SER A 414 1.49 -18.19 8.59
CA SER A 414 2.67 -17.45 8.09
C SER A 414 2.56 -15.98 8.52
N PHE A 415 2.96 -15.70 9.77
CA PHE A 415 2.88 -14.38 10.37
C PHE A 415 4.18 -13.62 10.14
N SER A 416 4.14 -12.54 9.35
CA SER A 416 5.33 -11.76 8.96
C SER A 416 5.43 -10.41 9.68
N GLY A 417 4.61 -10.18 10.71
CA GLY A 417 4.48 -8.86 11.35
C GLY A 417 3.87 -7.77 10.45
N GLY A 418 3.33 -8.11 9.27
CA GLY A 418 2.65 -7.17 8.36
C GLY A 418 1.12 -7.26 8.47
N LYS A 419 0.41 -6.18 8.11
CA LYS A 419 -1.05 -6.00 8.28
C LYS A 419 -1.90 -7.17 7.77
N ASP A 420 -1.55 -7.71 6.61
CA ASP A 420 -2.32 -8.76 5.94
C ASP A 420 -2.16 -10.09 6.70
N SER A 421 -0.95 -10.38 7.20
CA SER A 421 -0.65 -11.55 8.03
C SER A 421 -1.22 -11.45 9.47
N LEU A 422 -1.30 -10.22 10.00
CA LEU A 422 -1.95 -9.91 11.28
C LEU A 422 -3.45 -10.24 11.25
N VAL A 423 -4.13 -9.85 10.16
CA VAL A 423 -5.56 -10.17 9.97
C VAL A 423 -5.78 -11.68 9.82
N VAL A 424 -4.93 -12.39 9.06
CA VAL A 424 -5.01 -13.87 8.98
C VAL A 424 -4.79 -14.52 10.35
N LEU A 425 -3.93 -13.97 11.20
CA LEU A 425 -3.68 -14.51 12.55
C LEU A 425 -4.88 -14.34 13.49
N ASP A 426 -5.52 -13.17 13.51
CA ASP A 426 -6.74 -12.93 14.32
C ASP A 426 -7.95 -13.73 13.81
N LEU A 427 -8.07 -13.88 12.47
CA LEU A 427 -9.06 -14.76 11.84
C LEU A 427 -8.81 -16.24 12.17
N ALA A 428 -7.54 -16.69 12.19
CA ALA A 428 -7.17 -18.05 12.57
C ALA A 428 -7.51 -18.34 14.04
N ALA A 429 -7.12 -17.43 14.96
CA ALA A 429 -7.48 -17.53 16.37
C ALA A 429 -9.00 -17.57 16.59
N SER A 430 -9.76 -16.77 15.84
CA SER A 430 -11.23 -16.74 15.88
C SER A 430 -11.88 -17.97 15.22
N ALA A 431 -11.22 -18.59 14.25
CA ALA A 431 -11.72 -19.74 13.52
C ALA A 431 -11.42 -21.08 14.19
N LEU A 432 -10.25 -21.22 14.83
CA LEU A 432 -9.65 -22.49 15.25
C LEU A 432 -9.66 -22.69 16.78
N VAL A 433 -10.69 -22.18 17.47
CA VAL A 433 -10.86 -22.24 18.95
C VAL A 433 -10.73 -23.67 19.53
N HIS A 434 -10.97 -24.70 18.73
CA HIS A 434 -10.84 -26.12 19.13
C HIS A 434 -9.83 -26.90 18.27
N HIS A 435 -8.94 -26.23 17.54
CA HIS A 435 -7.91 -26.85 16.71
C HIS A 435 -6.57 -26.17 16.92
N PRO A 436 -5.51 -26.88 17.37
CA PRO A 436 -4.20 -26.26 17.58
C PRO A 436 -3.65 -25.71 16.26
N PHE A 437 -3.00 -24.55 16.37
CA PHE A 437 -2.20 -23.94 15.30
C PHE A 437 -0.96 -23.26 15.89
N THR A 438 -0.03 -22.82 15.05
CA THR A 438 1.18 -22.10 15.48
C THR A 438 1.49 -20.95 14.53
N ALA A 439 1.70 -19.75 15.05
CA ALA A 439 2.23 -18.62 14.28
C ALA A 439 3.72 -18.84 14.00
N VAL A 440 4.13 -18.69 12.74
CA VAL A 440 5.51 -18.89 12.29
C VAL A 440 6.04 -17.59 11.70
N PHE A 441 7.13 -17.09 12.28
CA PHE A 441 7.87 -15.92 11.79
C PHE A 441 9.22 -16.38 11.23
N LEU A 442 9.43 -16.16 9.93
CA LEU A 442 10.70 -16.46 9.25
C LEU A 442 11.64 -15.26 9.38
N ASN A 443 12.40 -15.19 10.48
CA ASN A 443 13.37 -14.13 10.73
C ASN A 443 14.57 -14.27 9.79
N THR A 444 14.77 -13.30 8.90
CA THR A 444 15.85 -13.35 7.90
C THR A 444 17.23 -12.89 8.41
N GLY A 445 17.30 -12.32 9.61
CA GLY A 445 18.48 -11.56 10.05
C GLY A 445 18.60 -10.16 9.42
N ILE A 446 17.69 -9.80 8.50
CA ILE A 446 17.62 -8.48 7.83
C ILE A 446 16.18 -7.93 7.75
N ASP A 447 15.28 -8.36 8.62
CA ASP A 447 13.98 -7.71 8.86
C ASP A 447 14.14 -6.55 9.88
N TYR A 448 13.27 -5.54 9.84
CA TYR A 448 13.35 -4.39 10.77
C TYR A 448 13.18 -4.81 12.24
N PRO A 449 13.90 -4.20 13.20
CA PRO A 449 13.81 -4.51 14.63
C PRO A 449 12.37 -4.49 15.17
N GLU A 450 11.61 -3.46 14.82
CA GLU A 450 10.19 -3.24 15.17
C GLU A 450 9.32 -4.40 14.70
N THR A 451 9.65 -5.01 13.56
CA THR A 451 8.87 -6.11 12.98
C THR A 451 9.10 -7.42 13.74
N ILE A 452 10.35 -7.66 14.17
CA ILE A 452 10.72 -8.81 14.99
C ILE A 452 10.10 -8.65 16.40
N GLU A 453 10.20 -7.45 16.98
CA GLU A 453 9.63 -7.13 18.29
C GLU A 453 8.09 -7.20 18.28
N PHE A 454 7.45 -6.60 17.28
CA PHE A 454 5.99 -6.67 17.09
C PHE A 454 5.51 -8.11 16.96
N ALA A 455 6.18 -8.93 16.12
CA ALA A 455 5.78 -10.32 15.91
C ALA A 455 5.84 -11.15 17.21
N ARG A 456 6.90 -10.97 18.00
CA ARG A 456 7.06 -11.61 19.32
C ARG A 456 5.99 -11.13 20.31
N LYS A 457 5.92 -9.82 20.57
CA LYS A 457 5.00 -9.22 21.55
C LYS A 457 3.52 -9.47 21.22
N TYR A 458 3.14 -9.45 19.95
CA TYR A 458 1.76 -9.68 19.54
C TYR A 458 1.26 -11.09 19.89
N CYS A 459 2.11 -12.11 19.67
CA CYS A 459 1.80 -13.49 19.99
C CYS A 459 1.86 -13.76 21.50
N GLU A 460 2.91 -13.25 22.17
CA GLU A 460 3.09 -13.35 23.63
C GLU A 460 1.89 -12.76 24.38
N SER A 461 1.48 -11.52 24.07
CA SER A 461 0.36 -10.84 24.75
C SER A 461 -1.01 -11.46 24.48
N ARG A 462 -1.09 -12.54 23.68
CA ARG A 462 -2.31 -13.27 23.31
C ARG A 462 -2.21 -14.77 23.61
N ASN A 463 -1.10 -15.25 24.19
CA ASN A 463 -0.80 -16.66 24.41
C ASN A 463 -0.89 -17.51 23.12
N ILE A 464 -0.55 -16.92 21.97
CA ILE A 464 -0.54 -17.62 20.68
C ILE A 464 0.77 -18.42 20.57
N PRO A 465 0.73 -19.74 20.31
CA PRO A 465 1.94 -20.53 20.08
C PRO A 465 2.76 -19.95 18.93
N PHE A 466 4.02 -19.61 19.19
CA PHE A 466 4.89 -18.88 18.27
C PHE A 466 6.18 -19.65 18.00
N LYS A 467 6.54 -19.83 16.73
CA LYS A 467 7.80 -20.44 16.29
C LYS A 467 8.56 -19.46 15.39
N GLU A 468 9.57 -18.80 15.96
CA GLU A 468 10.55 -18.06 15.20
C GLU A 468 11.54 -19.02 14.53
N MET A 469 11.79 -18.83 13.24
CA MET A 469 12.76 -19.61 12.47
C MET A 469 13.78 -18.65 11.87
N SER A 470 14.94 -18.53 12.53
CA SER A 470 15.98 -17.57 12.16
C SER A 470 16.98 -18.14 11.14
N ALA A 471 17.32 -17.32 10.14
CA ALA A 471 18.46 -17.52 9.25
C ALA A 471 19.78 -17.00 9.85
N GLY A 472 19.73 -16.27 10.98
CA GLY A 472 20.90 -15.68 11.62
C GLY A 472 21.77 -14.87 10.65
N GLU A 473 23.07 -15.16 10.62
CA GLU A 473 24.04 -14.50 9.76
C GLU A 473 24.11 -15.06 8.32
N ASP A 474 23.22 -15.97 7.90
CA ASP A 474 23.35 -16.65 6.60
C ASP A 474 23.29 -15.67 5.41
N PHE A 475 22.54 -14.56 5.53
CA PHE A 475 22.59 -13.47 4.54
C PHE A 475 24.02 -12.89 4.40
N TRP A 476 24.64 -12.51 5.53
CA TRP A 476 25.96 -11.88 5.58
C TRP A 476 27.13 -12.85 5.31
N LYS A 477 26.88 -14.16 5.37
CA LYS A 477 27.81 -15.19 4.87
C LYS A 477 27.73 -15.30 3.35
N THR A 478 26.52 -15.38 2.78
CA THR A 478 26.34 -15.50 1.32
C THR A 478 26.82 -14.25 0.58
N LEU A 479 26.63 -13.05 1.14
CA LEU A 479 27.15 -11.76 0.60
C LEU A 479 28.70 -11.66 0.53
N LYS A 480 29.44 -12.69 0.97
CA LYS A 480 30.91 -12.78 0.83
C LYS A 480 31.36 -13.67 -0.33
N VAL A 481 30.42 -14.33 -1.01
CA VAL A 481 30.67 -15.31 -2.09
C VAL A 481 29.74 -15.12 -3.29
N GLU A 482 28.55 -14.55 -3.08
CA GLU A 482 27.66 -14.02 -4.11
C GLU A 482 27.68 -12.48 -4.05
N ASP A 483 27.49 -11.80 -5.19
CA ASP A 483 27.16 -10.37 -5.22
C ASP A 483 25.79 -10.11 -4.54
N HIS A 484 25.46 -8.83 -4.32
CA HIS A 484 24.20 -8.46 -3.64
C HIS A 484 22.93 -8.96 -4.35
N PRO A 485 21.84 -9.20 -3.62
CA PRO A 485 20.59 -9.62 -4.24
C PRO A 485 20.02 -8.47 -5.08
N THR A 486 19.63 -8.76 -6.32
CA THR A 486 18.96 -7.82 -7.22
C THR A 486 17.44 -8.10 -7.26
N LYS A 487 16.69 -7.39 -8.09
CA LYS A 487 15.28 -7.69 -8.39
C LYS A 487 15.14 -8.98 -9.21
N ASP A 488 16.18 -9.30 -9.98
CA ASP A 488 16.27 -10.42 -10.90
C ASP A 488 16.72 -11.67 -10.12
N SER A 489 17.96 -11.69 -9.63
CA SER A 489 18.48 -12.70 -8.68
C SER A 489 18.18 -12.34 -7.21
N ARG A 490 16.96 -12.66 -6.77
CA ARG A 490 16.54 -12.56 -5.36
C ARG A 490 17.00 -13.75 -4.51
N TRP A 491 18.30 -14.09 -4.58
CA TRP A 491 18.88 -15.23 -3.86
C TRP A 491 18.61 -15.20 -2.35
N CYS A 492 18.53 -14.00 -1.76
CA CYS A 492 18.26 -13.78 -0.34
C CYS A 492 16.91 -14.39 0.11
N CYS A 493 15.91 -14.47 -0.78
CA CYS A 493 14.64 -15.15 -0.48
C CYS A 493 14.82 -16.68 -0.33
N LYS A 494 15.72 -17.28 -1.13
CA LYS A 494 16.04 -18.71 -1.04
C LYS A 494 16.79 -19.01 0.25
N VAL A 495 17.88 -18.26 0.49
CA VAL A 495 18.76 -18.44 1.65
C VAL A 495 18.03 -18.16 2.96
N CYS A 496 17.34 -17.02 3.08
CA CYS A 496 16.86 -16.52 4.37
C CYS A 496 15.40 -16.90 4.68
N LYS A 497 14.61 -17.34 3.68
CA LYS A 497 13.20 -17.74 3.88
C LYS A 497 12.94 -19.20 3.50
N LEU A 498 13.28 -19.64 2.29
CA LEU A 498 12.95 -21.01 1.83
C LEU A 498 13.73 -22.10 2.58
N ASN A 499 15.03 -21.91 2.82
CA ASN A 499 15.83 -22.86 3.62
C ASN A 499 15.29 -23.03 5.04
N SER A 500 14.74 -21.95 5.63
CA SER A 500 14.10 -21.96 6.94
C SER A 500 12.75 -22.68 6.89
N SER A 501 11.88 -22.37 5.92
CA SER A 501 10.56 -23.01 5.80
C SER A 501 10.64 -24.51 5.47
N ASN A 502 11.69 -24.98 4.78
CA ASN A 502 11.93 -26.40 4.55
C ASN A 502 12.18 -27.22 5.83
N ARG A 503 12.42 -26.56 6.97
CA ARG A 503 12.54 -27.19 8.30
C ARG A 503 11.25 -27.09 9.13
N LEU A 504 10.16 -26.57 8.55
CA LEU A 504 8.85 -26.52 9.22
C LEU A 504 8.21 -27.92 9.23
N ALA A 505 7.42 -28.21 10.27
CA ALA A 505 6.79 -29.53 10.50
C ALA A 505 7.74 -30.75 10.44
N ASP A 506 9.06 -30.55 10.60
CA ASP A 506 10.10 -31.57 10.40
C ASP A 506 10.03 -32.22 8.99
N GLY A 507 9.64 -31.43 7.97
CA GLY A 507 9.45 -31.91 6.59
C GLY A 507 8.12 -32.64 6.34
N LYS A 508 7.23 -32.75 7.34
CA LYS A 508 5.94 -33.44 7.20
C LYS A 508 4.91 -32.56 6.47
N PRO A 509 3.94 -33.16 5.74
CA PRO A 509 2.85 -32.41 5.12
C PRO A 509 2.04 -31.58 6.13
N HIS A 510 1.81 -30.31 5.81
CA HIS A 510 1.24 -29.34 6.74
C HIS A 510 0.42 -28.27 6.02
N LEU A 511 -0.40 -27.54 6.78
CA LEU A 511 -1.17 -26.40 6.28
C LEU A 511 -0.50 -25.08 6.66
N SER A 512 -0.51 -24.11 5.75
CA SER A 512 -0.03 -22.75 5.98
C SER A 512 -1.13 -21.74 5.61
N LEU A 513 -1.65 -21.03 6.60
CA LEU A 513 -2.54 -19.89 6.39
C LEU A 513 -1.68 -18.66 6.06
N ASP A 514 -1.97 -18.01 4.93
CA ASP A 514 -1.13 -16.97 4.31
C ASP A 514 -1.97 -15.76 3.90
N GLY A 515 -1.40 -14.55 4.07
CA GLY A 515 -2.05 -13.26 3.83
C GLY A 515 -2.00 -12.74 2.40
N LYS A 516 -1.50 -13.50 1.40
CA LYS A 516 -1.51 -13.07 -0.02
C LYS A 516 -2.92 -12.69 -0.51
N ARG A 517 -3.00 -11.58 -1.27
CA ARG A 517 -4.22 -11.04 -1.89
C ARG A 517 -4.03 -10.77 -3.36
N ARG A 518 -5.12 -10.73 -4.14
CA ARG A 518 -5.08 -10.58 -5.61
C ARG A 518 -4.66 -9.19 -6.07
N GLN A 519 -5.01 -8.15 -5.33
CA GLN A 519 -4.79 -6.75 -5.70
C GLN A 519 -3.38 -6.24 -5.36
N GLU A 520 -2.58 -6.98 -4.58
CA GLU A 520 -1.19 -6.59 -4.25
C GLU A 520 -0.29 -6.43 -5.50
N SER A 521 -0.58 -7.15 -6.59
CA SER A 521 0.11 -7.01 -7.88
C SER A 521 -0.60 -7.74 -9.01
N PHE A 522 -0.36 -7.32 -10.25
CA PHE A 522 -0.83 -8.03 -11.46
C PHE A 522 -0.43 -9.53 -11.49
N MET A 523 0.71 -9.89 -10.92
CA MET A 523 1.14 -11.30 -10.79
C MET A 523 0.29 -12.11 -9.79
N ARG A 524 -0.19 -11.48 -8.71
CA ARG A 524 -1.02 -12.16 -7.69
C ARG A 524 -2.51 -12.23 -8.06
N SER A 525 -2.97 -11.50 -9.07
CA SER A 525 -4.36 -11.51 -9.56
C SER A 525 -4.96 -12.91 -9.77
N LYS A 526 -4.15 -13.89 -10.16
CA LYS A 526 -4.59 -15.25 -10.54
C LYS A 526 -4.45 -16.31 -9.44
N ILE A 527 -4.06 -15.94 -8.20
CA ILE A 527 -3.89 -16.94 -7.14
C ILE A 527 -5.21 -17.71 -6.87
N PRO A 528 -5.15 -19.04 -6.65
CA PRO A 528 -6.29 -19.87 -6.26
C PRO A 528 -6.64 -19.65 -4.78
N THR A 529 -7.64 -20.35 -4.24
CA THR A 529 -8.01 -20.26 -2.80
C THR A 529 -6.99 -21.02 -1.93
N MET A 530 -6.44 -22.10 -2.48
CA MET A 530 -5.45 -22.98 -1.86
C MET A 530 -4.46 -23.41 -2.93
N ASP A 531 -3.18 -23.56 -2.58
CA ASP A 531 -2.11 -23.91 -3.53
C ASP A 531 -0.99 -24.73 -2.86
N ALA A 532 -0.44 -25.71 -3.56
CA ALA A 532 0.73 -26.44 -3.06
C ALA A 532 1.98 -25.56 -3.19
N ASN A 533 2.88 -25.55 -2.21
CA ASN A 533 4.12 -24.78 -2.34
C ASN A 533 5.11 -25.54 -3.25
N PRO A 534 5.49 -25.02 -4.44
CA PRO A 534 6.44 -25.70 -5.32
C PRO A 534 7.88 -25.71 -4.77
N ASN A 535 8.15 -25.00 -3.67
CA ASN A 535 9.48 -24.89 -3.05
C ASN A 535 9.60 -25.63 -1.70
N VAL A 536 8.49 -26.13 -1.13
CA VAL A 536 8.44 -26.76 0.19
C VAL A 536 7.51 -27.97 0.10
N GLU A 537 8.08 -29.17 0.14
CA GLU A 537 7.31 -30.41 -0.05
C GLU A 537 6.24 -30.59 1.03
N GLY A 538 5.05 -31.06 0.63
CA GLY A 538 3.93 -31.30 1.53
C GLY A 538 3.25 -30.05 2.12
N GLN A 539 3.77 -28.83 1.90
CA GLN A 539 3.11 -27.59 2.33
C GLN A 539 1.92 -27.25 1.41
N LEU A 540 0.72 -27.20 1.99
CA LEU A 540 -0.48 -26.67 1.35
C LEU A 540 -0.79 -25.28 1.92
N ASN A 541 -0.77 -24.26 1.05
CA ASN A 541 -1.14 -22.90 1.40
C ASN A 541 -2.66 -22.69 1.29
N ILE A 542 -3.21 -21.87 2.17
CA ILE A 542 -4.59 -21.38 2.16
C ILE A 542 -4.52 -19.86 2.21
N PHE A 543 -5.35 -19.16 1.45
CA PHE A 543 -5.38 -17.69 1.37
C PHE A 543 -6.74 -17.13 1.84
N PRO A 544 -7.01 -16.98 3.15
CA PRO A 544 -8.35 -16.65 3.68
C PRO A 544 -8.87 -15.27 3.27
N ILE A 545 -7.96 -14.32 3.08
CA ILE A 545 -8.27 -12.91 2.73
C ILE A 545 -7.95 -12.58 1.26
N ARG A 546 -7.85 -13.61 0.40
CA ARG A 546 -7.38 -13.51 -1.00
C ARG A 546 -8.02 -12.37 -1.80
N ASP A 547 -9.33 -12.19 -1.65
CA ASP A 547 -10.13 -11.26 -2.46
C ASP A 547 -10.35 -9.89 -1.79
N TRP A 548 -9.74 -9.67 -0.61
CA TRP A 548 -9.76 -8.39 0.11
C TRP A 548 -8.75 -7.42 -0.52
N ARG A 549 -9.05 -6.11 -0.48
CA ARG A 549 -8.09 -5.04 -0.76
C ARG A 549 -7.49 -4.53 0.56
N ALA A 550 -6.54 -3.62 0.48
CA ALA A 550 -5.93 -3.03 1.67
C ALA A 550 -6.95 -2.28 2.57
N ILE A 551 -8.03 -1.71 2.01
CA ILE A 551 -9.09 -1.05 2.78
C ILE A 551 -9.90 -2.02 3.63
N GLU A 552 -10.27 -3.21 3.13
CA GLU A 552 -10.95 -4.23 3.96
C GLU A 552 -10.02 -4.73 5.09
N VAL A 553 -8.73 -4.92 4.81
CA VAL A 553 -7.72 -5.32 5.80
C VAL A 553 -7.60 -4.27 6.91
N TRP A 554 -7.49 -2.99 6.55
CA TRP A 554 -7.42 -1.89 7.51
C TRP A 554 -8.72 -1.69 8.29
N LEU A 555 -9.88 -1.75 7.63
CA LEU A 555 -11.19 -1.69 8.29
C LEU A 555 -11.35 -2.80 9.32
N TYR A 556 -10.86 -4.01 9.04
CA TYR A 556 -10.87 -5.13 9.99
C TYR A 556 -9.94 -4.87 11.19
N ILE A 557 -8.71 -4.40 10.94
CA ILE A 557 -7.75 -4.02 12.00
C ILE A 557 -8.36 -2.99 12.96
N HIS A 558 -8.95 -1.92 12.42
CA HIS A 558 -9.60 -0.87 13.21
C HIS A 558 -10.87 -1.37 13.92
N TRP A 559 -11.72 -2.15 13.25
CA TRP A 559 -12.92 -2.74 13.86
C TRP A 559 -12.60 -3.68 15.04
N ARG A 560 -11.53 -4.46 14.92
CA ARG A 560 -11.05 -5.41 15.94
C ARG A 560 -10.10 -4.77 16.96
N LYS A 561 -9.77 -3.49 16.78
CA LYS A 561 -8.80 -2.71 17.57
C LYS A 561 -7.47 -3.45 17.78
N LEU A 562 -6.96 -4.04 16.69
CA LEU A 562 -5.69 -4.77 16.70
C LEU A 562 -4.51 -3.78 16.69
N PRO A 563 -3.54 -3.90 17.61
CA PRO A 563 -2.26 -3.21 17.44
C PRO A 563 -1.57 -3.76 16.19
N TYR A 564 -1.08 -2.86 15.35
CA TYR A 564 -0.32 -3.18 14.15
C TYR A 564 1.13 -2.71 14.29
N ASN A 565 1.96 -3.06 13.30
CA ASN A 565 3.39 -2.76 13.30
C ASN A 565 3.62 -1.25 13.02
N PRO A 566 4.35 -0.52 13.88
CA PRO A 566 4.46 0.94 13.82
C PRO A 566 5.12 1.47 12.55
N LEU A 567 5.82 0.62 11.78
CA LEU A 567 6.42 1.02 10.51
C LEU A 567 5.38 1.49 9.47
N TYR A 568 4.11 1.09 9.59
CA TYR A 568 3.03 1.64 8.76
C TYR A 568 2.79 3.13 9.03
N ASP A 569 2.74 3.55 10.30
CA ASP A 569 2.64 4.97 10.65
C ASP A 569 3.93 5.73 10.31
N ASN A 570 5.09 5.06 10.33
CA ASN A 570 6.35 5.62 9.84
C ASN A 570 6.49 5.60 8.31
N GLY A 571 5.43 5.29 7.54
CA GLY A 571 5.39 5.46 6.08
C GLY A 571 5.81 4.26 5.23
N MET A 572 6.08 3.09 5.82
CA MET A 572 6.41 1.88 5.06
C MET A 572 5.13 1.23 4.49
N GLU A 573 4.94 1.33 3.18
CA GLU A 573 3.77 0.70 2.51
C GLU A 573 3.82 -0.84 2.63
N ARG A 574 5.03 -1.43 2.51
CA ARG A 574 5.24 -2.87 2.64
C ARG A 574 6.39 -3.20 3.59
N ILE A 575 6.01 -3.77 4.73
CA ILE A 575 6.95 -4.31 5.71
C ILE A 575 7.64 -5.59 5.20
N GLY A 576 8.93 -5.71 5.49
CA GLY A 576 9.78 -6.83 5.12
C GLY A 576 11.25 -6.57 5.47
N CYS A 577 12.16 -7.09 4.65
CA CYS A 577 13.60 -6.89 4.85
C CYS A 577 14.00 -5.45 4.50
N TRP A 578 14.75 -4.77 5.37
CA TRP A 578 15.06 -3.34 5.23
C TRP A 578 15.93 -2.98 4.01
N MET A 579 16.70 -3.95 3.52
CA MET A 579 17.51 -3.88 2.30
C MET A 579 16.95 -4.73 1.16
N CYS A 580 15.62 -4.83 1.03
CA CYS A 580 15.01 -5.62 -0.05
C CYS A 580 15.22 -4.93 -1.41
N PRO A 581 15.88 -5.55 -2.42
CA PRO A 581 16.02 -4.93 -3.74
C PRO A 581 14.68 -4.70 -4.43
N ALA A 582 13.64 -5.47 -4.06
CA ALA A 582 12.27 -5.31 -4.53
C ALA A 582 11.40 -4.36 -3.67
N ALA A 583 12.01 -3.47 -2.88
CA ALA A 583 11.36 -2.30 -2.30
C ALA A 583 11.40 -1.10 -3.27
N PHE A 584 10.51 -0.13 -3.05
CA PHE A 584 10.52 1.16 -3.75
C PHE A 584 11.74 1.99 -3.37
N GLN A 585 12.20 2.87 -4.26
CA GLN A 585 13.22 3.88 -3.92
C GLN A 585 12.70 4.81 -2.82
N ALA A 586 11.41 5.16 -2.84
CA ALA A 586 10.77 5.89 -1.75
C ALA A 586 10.92 5.20 -0.37
N GLU A 587 10.82 3.87 -0.33
CA GLU A 587 11.04 3.07 0.89
C GLU A 587 12.52 3.07 1.32
N TYR A 588 13.47 3.19 0.39
CA TYR A 588 14.90 3.41 0.72
C TYR A 588 15.16 4.80 1.30
N GLU A 589 14.60 5.87 0.72
CA GLU A 589 14.75 7.21 1.29
C GLU A 589 14.16 7.28 2.69
N ARG A 590 12.96 6.74 2.89
CA ARG A 590 12.36 6.70 4.23
C ARG A 590 13.17 5.84 5.19
N MET A 591 13.77 4.73 4.75
CA MET A 591 14.66 3.90 5.56
C MET A 591 15.93 4.67 5.99
N ARG A 592 16.51 5.53 5.15
CA ARG A 592 17.62 6.44 5.55
C ARG A 592 17.18 7.44 6.63
N GLU A 593 15.95 7.95 6.54
CA GLU A 593 15.39 8.90 7.53
C GLU A 593 15.14 8.26 8.90
N ILE A 594 14.55 7.06 8.95
CA ILE A 594 14.14 6.43 10.22
C ILE A 594 15.15 5.41 10.79
N HIS A 595 16.05 4.88 9.97
CA HIS A 595 17.08 3.89 10.34
C HIS A 595 18.45 4.21 9.69
N PRO A 596 19.06 5.37 10.00
CA PRO A 596 20.37 5.76 9.44
C PRO A 596 21.47 4.73 9.73
N GLU A 597 21.36 3.93 10.81
CA GLU A 597 22.28 2.84 11.14
C GLU A 597 22.18 1.63 10.21
N LEU A 598 20.96 1.30 9.74
CA LEU A 598 20.74 0.22 8.77
C LEU A 598 21.12 0.68 7.36
N ALA A 599 20.77 1.92 7.02
CA ALA A 599 21.20 2.59 5.79
C ALA A 599 22.72 2.63 5.66
N ASN A 600 23.43 3.19 6.66
CA ASN A 600 24.89 3.26 6.67
C ASN A 600 25.55 1.88 6.58
N ARG A 601 25.00 0.85 7.26
CA ARG A 601 25.50 -0.54 7.15
C ARG A 601 25.38 -1.08 5.71
N TRP A 602 24.33 -0.71 4.98
CA TRP A 602 24.14 -1.14 3.60
C TRP A 602 24.98 -0.34 2.60
N GLU A 603 25.02 0.98 2.78
CA GLU A 603 25.69 1.92 1.90
C GLU A 603 27.22 1.74 1.98
N THR A 604 27.79 1.46 3.16
CA THR A 604 29.20 1.06 3.31
C THR A 604 29.56 -0.17 2.45
N TYR A 605 28.66 -1.15 2.32
CA TYR A 605 28.86 -2.30 1.43
C TYR A 605 28.73 -1.88 -0.04
N LEU A 606 27.67 -1.15 -0.40
CA LEU A 606 27.39 -0.76 -1.79
C LEU A 606 28.46 0.18 -2.36
N GLU A 607 29.00 1.10 -1.56
CA GLU A 607 30.16 1.91 -1.93
C GLU A 607 31.42 1.06 -2.16
N SER A 608 31.66 0.05 -1.33
CA SER A 608 32.81 -0.85 -1.45
C SER A 608 32.70 -1.71 -2.72
N TRP A 609 31.48 -2.13 -3.06
CA TRP A 609 31.17 -2.79 -4.33
C TRP A 609 31.29 -1.82 -5.52
N ALA A 610 30.80 -0.58 -5.41
CA ALA A 610 30.87 0.43 -6.47
C ALA A 610 32.32 0.75 -6.87
N LYS A 611 33.20 0.88 -5.87
CA LYS A 611 34.65 1.11 -6.06
C LYS A 611 35.37 -0.11 -6.66
N LYS A 612 34.83 -1.33 -6.50
CA LYS A 612 35.33 -2.56 -7.15
C LYS A 612 34.86 -2.70 -8.60
N GLU A 613 33.61 -2.35 -8.88
CA GLU A 613 32.97 -2.45 -10.20
C GLU A 613 33.12 -1.19 -11.07
N ASN A 614 33.84 -0.17 -10.58
CA ASN A 614 34.05 1.12 -11.23
C ASN A 614 32.72 1.80 -11.67
N VAL A 615 31.75 1.87 -10.77
CA VAL A 615 30.51 2.63 -10.95
C VAL A 615 30.42 3.80 -9.96
N SER A 616 29.67 4.85 -10.32
CA SER A 616 29.59 6.07 -9.54
C SER A 616 28.73 5.94 -8.27
N ASP A 617 28.95 6.82 -7.29
CA ASP A 617 28.11 6.90 -6.09
C ASP A 617 26.65 7.25 -6.45
N GLU A 618 26.39 7.95 -7.57
CA GLU A 618 25.04 8.21 -8.06
C GLU A 618 24.32 6.96 -8.62
N TYR A 619 25.07 6.02 -9.21
CA TYR A 619 24.57 4.69 -9.57
C TYR A 619 24.04 3.96 -8.32
N ILE A 620 24.69 4.17 -7.16
CA ILE A 620 24.23 3.67 -5.86
C ILE A 620 23.04 4.49 -5.33
N ARG A 621 23.13 5.82 -5.35
CA ARG A 621 22.15 6.77 -4.81
C ARG A 621 20.75 6.56 -5.36
N HIS A 622 20.63 6.45 -6.68
CA HIS A 622 19.37 6.23 -7.42
C HIS A 622 18.96 4.74 -7.48
N GLY A 623 19.78 3.85 -6.91
CA GLY A 623 19.45 2.44 -6.71
C GLY A 623 19.51 1.59 -7.98
N PHE A 624 20.40 1.90 -8.93
CA PHE A 624 20.60 1.12 -10.16
C PHE A 624 21.15 -0.29 -9.88
N TRP A 625 21.94 -0.45 -8.82
CA TRP A 625 22.45 -1.73 -8.30
C TRP A 625 21.36 -2.81 -8.07
N ARG A 626 20.08 -2.41 -7.96
CA ARG A 626 18.93 -3.31 -7.74
C ARG A 626 18.59 -4.19 -8.96
N TRP A 627 19.37 -4.18 -10.03
CA TRP A 627 19.16 -4.98 -11.25
C TRP A 627 20.47 -5.58 -11.76
N GLU A 628 20.39 -6.77 -12.36
CA GLU A 628 21.46 -7.29 -13.24
C GLU A 628 21.33 -6.71 -14.65
N GLN A 629 20.10 -6.59 -15.16
CA GLN A 629 19.80 -5.99 -16.46
C GLN A 629 18.82 -4.84 -16.27
N LEU A 630 19.28 -3.62 -16.54
CA LEU A 630 18.47 -2.42 -16.34
C LEU A 630 17.29 -2.40 -17.34
N PRO A 631 16.04 -2.26 -16.86
CA PRO A 631 14.89 -2.16 -17.75
C PRO A 631 14.94 -0.81 -18.52
N PRO A 632 14.35 -0.70 -19.72
CA PRO A 632 14.53 0.47 -20.59
C PRO A 632 14.22 1.84 -19.97
N LYS A 633 13.31 1.89 -18.97
CA LYS A 633 13.01 3.12 -18.22
C LYS A 633 14.16 3.57 -17.30
N MET A 634 14.96 2.64 -16.77
CA MET A 634 16.12 2.95 -15.94
C MET A 634 17.31 3.37 -16.82
N ILE A 635 17.51 2.72 -17.98
CA ILE A 635 18.50 3.18 -18.98
C ILE A 635 18.23 4.64 -19.33
N LYS A 636 16.99 4.97 -19.73
CA LYS A 636 16.56 6.34 -20.00
C LYS A 636 16.68 7.31 -18.81
N LEU A 637 16.59 6.81 -17.57
CA LEU A 637 16.81 7.60 -16.36
C LEU A 637 18.30 7.93 -16.18
N ALA A 638 19.19 6.97 -16.45
CA ALA A 638 20.63 7.20 -16.42
C ALA A 638 21.06 8.20 -17.51
N ASP A 639 20.53 8.05 -18.73
CA ASP A 639 20.72 9.02 -19.82
C ASP A 639 20.29 10.44 -19.42
N GLU A 640 19.13 10.58 -18.75
CA GLU A 640 18.60 11.87 -18.26
C GLU A 640 19.37 12.47 -17.07
N LEU A 641 20.18 11.67 -16.37
CA LEU A 641 21.00 12.09 -15.22
C LEU A 641 22.49 12.19 -15.54
N GLY A 642 22.93 11.73 -16.71
CA GLY A 642 24.36 11.64 -17.06
C GLY A 642 25.11 10.55 -16.27
N ILE A 643 24.42 9.50 -15.82
CA ILE A 643 25.01 8.40 -15.05
C ILE A 643 25.55 7.33 -16.00
N GLU A 644 26.86 7.10 -15.98
CA GLU A 644 27.49 6.02 -16.73
C GLU A 644 26.97 4.65 -16.27
N LEU A 645 26.66 3.78 -17.22
CA LEU A 645 26.15 2.44 -16.96
C LEU A 645 27.28 1.41 -16.95
N ARG A 646 27.26 0.51 -15.96
CA ARG A 646 28.17 -0.66 -15.90
C ARG A 646 28.09 -1.46 -17.20
N GLU A 647 29.23 -1.61 -17.87
CA GLU A 647 29.36 -2.58 -18.96
C GLU A 647 29.12 -4.00 -18.42
N LEU A 648 28.23 -4.74 -19.07
CA LEU A 648 28.02 -6.15 -18.76
C LEU A 648 29.10 -6.96 -19.48
N SER A 649 29.90 -7.72 -18.73
CA SER A 649 30.83 -8.69 -19.30
C SER A 649 30.07 -9.85 -19.96
N ASP A 650 30.36 -10.11 -21.24
CA ASP A 650 29.79 -11.20 -22.07
C ASP A 650 30.00 -12.62 -21.50
#